data_AF-C5E3H5-F1
#
_entry.id   AF-C5E3H5-F1
#
_cell.length_a   1.000
_cell.length_b   1.000
_cell.length_c   1.000
_cell.angle_alpha   90.00
_cell.angle_beta   90.00
_cell.angle_gamma   90.00
#
_symmetry.space_group_name_H-M   'P 1'
#
loop_
_entity.id
_entity.type
_entity.pdbx_description
1 polymer ?
#
loop_
_entity_poly.entity_id
_entity_poly.type
_entity_poly.pdbx_seq_one_letter_code
_entity_poly.pdbx_strand_id
1 'polypeptide(L)'
;MLLSDIIDQYFSTQDHDLRYMALREHILNARDRWSDVQLQGLVSRVLIPALSDRDTAIVELVSTQVFPHVAALHPLETEPCIILPLCQRLRFPPENLELARQEVSPNEPQDRPQVLQSLRNVLSTFKSPLVSPQPLDIYCNCFQRMLERPYLAWETLGLLIQLSEDLHVIETWYARLYMLALQDGRLTAMNAMQIATGRVSPNVILQCLKQAGPFTEAHARLLSQITQEHAAFRLCYGELVQLLLQQPLTETVCLTLANLSVWLQQPAIEAASPMKSTLADALFGRCCTILSSASEMNQPPLEDEDPTQDSYLKQLSDVSGDEDNEYEFEDEEDDEAALAPKLCLQLLRLLPLQIPQYVIDRLESPNLNEDALLELIGEKAINLPHVVSRLPKAADRLPIDKMPLNVLEVLPSLPSVQKRIAYFTESSILPSNAPLILANTIIKDAEHINENTANCLVEVLNHHLNLEVADLEQYQLAIDAAASAAKRSEVHHLHDHIAQMVWPHLKPNKAFIRTIKVGNMKQAIDDGVSFRLNCYTLLQQLDLSYTAQCVILQECAERGFKDESSIKEAAAELFTKVLELAWPNIRIRDATWFVEHLCPRVQDRVQKLLSAEPQATATQHQIADWARGLKVLEHVELVTGDIFNIVKNDLDCTFMGPTV
;
A
#
# COMPACT_ATOMS: atom_id res chain seq x y z
N MET A 1 -18.06 -43.64 -23.01
CA MET A 1 -19.26 -43.15 -23.71
C MET A 1 -18.83 -41.93 -24.50
N LEU A 2 -19.19 -41.81 -25.79
CA LEU A 2 -18.83 -40.63 -26.56
C LEU A 2 -19.70 -39.45 -26.12
N LEU A 3 -19.19 -38.23 -26.23
CA LEU A 3 -19.92 -37.03 -25.84
C LEU A 3 -21.24 -36.86 -26.60
N SER A 4 -21.29 -37.32 -27.85
CA SER A 4 -22.52 -37.41 -28.66
C SER A 4 -23.59 -38.22 -27.97
N ASP A 5 -23.21 -39.35 -27.37
CA ASP A 5 -24.14 -40.27 -26.73
C ASP A 5 -24.70 -39.65 -25.44
N ILE A 6 -23.90 -38.85 -24.71
CA ILE A 6 -24.35 -38.11 -23.52
C ILE A 6 -25.36 -37.03 -23.91
N ILE A 7 -25.09 -36.29 -24.99
CA ILE A 7 -26.01 -35.27 -25.52
C ILE A 7 -27.33 -35.95 -25.94
N ASP A 8 -27.26 -37.04 -26.69
CA ASP A 8 -28.43 -37.76 -27.17
C ASP A 8 -29.22 -38.41 -26.02
N GLN A 9 -28.54 -38.95 -25.01
CA GLN A 9 -29.18 -39.51 -23.81
C GLN A 9 -29.87 -38.42 -22.98
N TYR A 10 -29.25 -37.24 -22.83
CA TYR A 10 -29.85 -36.13 -22.09
C TYR A 10 -31.15 -35.62 -22.73
N PHE A 11 -31.22 -35.58 -24.07
CA PHE A 11 -32.41 -35.11 -24.80
C PHE A 11 -33.49 -36.17 -25.02
N SER A 12 -33.11 -37.45 -25.15
CA SER A 12 -34.05 -38.51 -25.49
C SER A 12 -34.87 -39.01 -24.29
N THR A 13 -34.43 -38.72 -23.07
CA THR A 13 -35.13 -39.15 -21.85
C THR A 13 -35.85 -38.00 -21.16
N GLN A 14 -37.07 -38.25 -20.71
CA GLN A 14 -37.81 -37.34 -19.81
C GLN A 14 -37.52 -37.64 -18.33
N ASP A 15 -36.90 -38.79 -18.04
CA ASP A 15 -36.55 -39.22 -16.70
C ASP A 15 -35.45 -38.31 -16.11
N HIS A 16 -35.72 -37.73 -14.96
CA HIS A 16 -34.79 -36.82 -14.27
C HIS A 16 -33.60 -37.58 -13.66
N ASP A 17 -33.80 -38.78 -13.13
CA ASP A 17 -32.73 -39.58 -12.53
C ASP A 17 -31.73 -40.01 -13.60
N LEU A 18 -32.20 -40.40 -14.79
CA LEU A 18 -31.31 -40.76 -15.90
C LEU A 18 -30.51 -39.55 -16.42
N ARG A 19 -31.11 -38.36 -16.46
CA ARG A 19 -30.39 -37.11 -16.81
C ARG A 19 -29.35 -36.75 -15.76
N TYR A 20 -29.71 -36.86 -14.48
CA TYR A 20 -28.79 -36.64 -13.37
C TYR A 20 -27.60 -37.61 -13.41
N MET A 21 -27.86 -38.90 -13.61
CA MET A 21 -26.83 -39.94 -13.70
C MET A 21 -25.92 -39.72 -14.91
N ALA A 22 -26.48 -39.33 -16.07
CA ALA A 22 -25.67 -39.04 -17.26
C ALA A 22 -24.70 -37.86 -17.01
N LEU A 23 -25.15 -36.79 -16.36
CA LEU A 23 -24.31 -35.65 -16.01
C LEU A 23 -23.27 -36.03 -14.93
N ARG A 24 -23.69 -36.74 -13.89
CA ARG A 24 -22.81 -37.08 -12.75
C ARG A 24 -21.78 -38.13 -13.11
N GLU A 25 -22.19 -39.25 -13.70
CA GLU A 25 -21.27 -40.38 -13.93
C GLU A 25 -20.44 -40.24 -15.20
N HIS A 26 -20.95 -39.55 -16.23
CA HIS A 26 -20.23 -39.48 -17.51
C HIS A 26 -19.45 -38.18 -17.68
N ILE A 27 -19.87 -37.06 -17.08
CA ILE A 27 -19.14 -35.79 -17.17
C ILE A 27 -18.15 -35.62 -16.02
N LEU A 28 -18.52 -35.88 -14.76
CA LEU A 28 -17.59 -35.68 -13.63
C LEU A 28 -16.47 -36.73 -13.55
N ASN A 29 -16.67 -37.90 -14.17
CA ASN A 29 -15.61 -38.92 -14.27
C ASN A 29 -14.76 -38.78 -15.53
N ALA A 30 -15.06 -37.80 -16.40
CA ALA A 30 -14.26 -37.57 -17.59
C ALA A 30 -12.84 -37.12 -17.20
N ARG A 31 -11.83 -37.74 -17.81
CA ARG A 31 -10.42 -37.38 -17.61
C ARG A 31 -9.77 -36.80 -18.86
N ASP A 32 -10.39 -37.03 -20.01
CA ASP A 32 -9.87 -36.63 -21.31
C ASP A 32 -10.43 -35.26 -21.73
N ARG A 33 -9.60 -34.48 -22.41
CA ARG A 33 -10.01 -33.20 -22.99
C ARG A 33 -10.86 -33.41 -24.23
N TRP A 34 -11.91 -32.60 -24.37
CA TRP A 34 -12.75 -32.49 -25.56
C TRP A 34 -12.23 -31.40 -26.48
N SER A 35 -12.49 -31.55 -27.78
CA SER A 35 -12.25 -30.48 -28.76
C SER A 35 -13.19 -29.28 -28.52
N ASP A 36 -12.80 -28.10 -28.98
CA ASP A 36 -13.58 -26.87 -28.86
C ASP A 36 -15.03 -27.04 -29.36
N VAL A 37 -15.21 -27.70 -30.51
CA VAL A 37 -16.53 -27.94 -31.12
C VAL A 37 -17.39 -28.85 -30.23
N GLN A 38 -16.77 -29.86 -29.63
CA GLN A 38 -17.43 -30.79 -28.72
C GLN A 38 -17.82 -30.10 -27.42
N LEU A 39 -16.91 -29.31 -26.84
CA LEU A 39 -17.16 -28.54 -25.62
C LEU A 39 -18.26 -27.51 -25.83
N GLN A 40 -18.23 -26.75 -26.93
CA GLN A 40 -19.30 -25.82 -27.29
C GLN A 40 -20.64 -26.55 -27.47
N GLY A 41 -20.64 -27.72 -28.12
CA GLY A 41 -21.81 -28.57 -28.26
C GLY A 41 -22.40 -29.00 -26.91
N LEU A 42 -21.56 -29.46 -25.98
CA LEU A 42 -21.96 -29.83 -24.62
C LEU A 42 -22.53 -28.65 -23.84
N VAL A 43 -21.84 -27.51 -23.85
CA VAL A 43 -22.25 -26.32 -23.09
C VAL A 43 -23.57 -25.76 -23.62
N SER A 44 -23.66 -25.54 -24.94
CA SER A 44 -24.83 -24.91 -25.55
C SER A 44 -26.07 -25.81 -25.56
N ARG A 45 -25.89 -27.13 -25.78
CA ARG A 45 -27.00 -28.07 -25.93
C ARG A 45 -27.38 -28.78 -24.64
N VAL A 46 -26.46 -28.95 -23.69
CA VAL A 46 -26.75 -29.73 -22.46
C VAL A 46 -26.63 -28.86 -21.22
N LEU A 47 -25.46 -28.29 -20.95
CA LEU A 47 -25.20 -27.67 -19.64
C LEU A 47 -25.98 -26.36 -19.44
N ILE A 48 -26.04 -25.47 -20.43
CA ILE A 48 -26.85 -24.24 -20.33
C ILE A 48 -28.35 -24.58 -20.21
N PRO A 49 -28.94 -25.46 -21.04
CA PRO A 49 -30.32 -25.89 -20.85
C PRO A 49 -30.60 -26.56 -19.50
N ALA A 50 -29.65 -27.33 -18.97
CA ALA A 50 -29.79 -27.99 -17.66
C ALA A 50 -29.90 -27.01 -16.48
N LEU A 51 -29.42 -25.77 -16.62
CA LEU A 51 -29.62 -24.72 -15.62
C LEU A 51 -31.07 -24.22 -15.54
N SER A 52 -31.90 -24.57 -16.52
CA SER A 52 -33.34 -24.27 -16.55
C SER A 52 -34.18 -25.55 -16.41
N ASP A 53 -33.60 -26.64 -15.91
CA ASP A 53 -34.35 -27.89 -15.68
C ASP A 53 -35.38 -27.71 -14.54
N ARG A 54 -36.43 -28.53 -14.56
CA ARG A 54 -37.45 -28.55 -13.51
C ARG A 54 -36.95 -29.22 -12.24
N ASP A 55 -35.99 -30.12 -12.36
CA ASP A 55 -35.38 -30.79 -11.20
C ASP A 55 -34.24 -29.95 -10.62
N THR A 56 -34.43 -29.51 -9.38
CA THR A 56 -33.47 -28.70 -8.64
C THR A 56 -32.14 -29.43 -8.42
N ALA A 57 -32.14 -30.76 -8.30
CA ALA A 57 -30.92 -31.55 -8.10
C ALA A 57 -30.02 -31.53 -9.34
N ILE A 58 -30.62 -31.57 -10.54
CA ILE A 58 -29.89 -31.43 -11.81
C ILE A 58 -29.27 -30.03 -11.90
N VAL A 59 -30.07 -29.00 -11.60
CA VAL A 59 -29.63 -27.61 -11.65
C VAL A 59 -28.48 -27.35 -10.65
N GLU A 60 -28.60 -27.87 -9.43
CA GLU A 60 -27.57 -27.76 -8.39
C GLU A 60 -26.29 -28.50 -8.78
N LEU A 61 -26.40 -29.74 -9.27
CA LEU A 61 -25.27 -30.53 -9.77
C LEU A 61 -24.52 -29.77 -10.86
N VAL A 62 -25.25 -29.22 -11.84
CA VAL A 62 -24.65 -28.56 -13.00
C VAL A 62 -23.97 -27.26 -12.59
N SER A 63 -24.64 -26.44 -11.78
CA SER A 63 -24.14 -25.12 -11.37
C SER A 63 -22.98 -25.17 -10.37
N THR A 64 -22.94 -26.18 -9.50
CA THR A 64 -21.93 -26.28 -8.43
C THR A 64 -20.76 -27.19 -8.77
N GLN A 65 -20.98 -28.26 -9.54
CA GLN A 65 -19.97 -29.30 -9.74
C GLN A 65 -19.58 -29.47 -11.21
N VAL A 66 -20.56 -29.59 -12.12
CA VAL A 66 -20.25 -29.92 -13.53
C VAL A 66 -19.57 -28.76 -14.24
N PHE A 67 -20.12 -27.54 -14.20
CA PHE A 67 -19.50 -26.39 -14.86
C PHE A 67 -18.06 -26.14 -14.39
N PRO A 68 -17.77 -26.06 -13.07
CA PRO A 68 -16.40 -25.88 -12.58
C PRO A 68 -15.46 -27.03 -12.96
N HIS A 69 -15.93 -28.27 -12.91
CA HIS A 69 -15.12 -29.42 -13.32
C HIS A 69 -14.75 -29.38 -14.79
N VAL A 70 -15.72 -29.09 -15.66
CA VAL A 70 -15.50 -28.98 -17.11
C VAL A 70 -14.54 -27.83 -17.42
N ALA A 71 -14.66 -26.69 -16.73
CA ALA A 71 -13.72 -25.57 -16.87
C ALA A 71 -12.29 -25.95 -16.43
N ALA A 72 -12.14 -26.64 -15.31
CA ALA A 72 -10.83 -27.09 -14.83
C ALA A 72 -10.13 -28.06 -15.79
N LEU A 73 -10.89 -28.90 -16.50
CA LEU A 73 -10.34 -29.80 -17.53
C LEU A 73 -9.87 -29.06 -18.80
N HIS A 74 -10.47 -27.92 -19.12
CA HIS A 74 -10.30 -27.16 -20.37
C HIS A 74 -9.88 -25.70 -20.12
N PRO A 75 -8.72 -25.44 -19.51
CA PRO A 75 -8.35 -24.09 -19.09
C PRO A 75 -8.16 -23.11 -20.26
N LEU A 76 -7.80 -23.58 -21.46
CA LEU A 76 -7.58 -22.71 -22.63
C LEU A 76 -8.91 -22.35 -23.32
N GLU A 77 -9.88 -23.26 -23.29
CA GLU A 77 -11.16 -23.13 -23.98
C GLU A 77 -12.27 -22.59 -23.07
N THR A 78 -12.02 -22.51 -21.75
CA THR A 78 -13.00 -22.10 -20.74
C THR A 78 -13.55 -20.70 -21.02
N GLU A 79 -12.71 -19.74 -21.38
CA GLU A 79 -13.15 -18.39 -21.69
C GLU A 79 -14.16 -18.35 -22.87
N PRO A 80 -13.81 -18.82 -24.09
CA PRO A 80 -14.70 -18.74 -25.24
C PRO A 80 -15.88 -19.73 -25.17
N CYS A 81 -15.72 -20.90 -24.54
CA CYS A 81 -16.72 -21.97 -24.59
C CYS A 81 -17.64 -22.05 -23.36
N ILE A 82 -17.24 -21.46 -22.22
CA ILE A 82 -18.00 -21.55 -20.96
C ILE A 82 -18.34 -20.16 -20.43
N ILE A 83 -17.33 -19.33 -20.13
CA ILE A 83 -17.53 -18.02 -19.49
C ILE A 83 -18.35 -17.10 -20.41
N LEU A 84 -17.95 -16.94 -21.67
CA LEU A 84 -18.65 -16.08 -22.61
C LEU A 84 -20.11 -16.52 -22.85
N PRO A 85 -20.43 -17.80 -23.11
CA PRO A 85 -21.81 -18.28 -23.20
C PRO A 85 -22.63 -18.07 -21.94
N LEU A 86 -22.05 -18.25 -20.75
CA LEU A 86 -22.74 -17.97 -19.48
C LEU A 86 -23.07 -16.47 -19.34
N CYS A 87 -22.13 -15.57 -19.66
CA CYS A 87 -22.39 -14.14 -19.70
C CYS A 87 -23.49 -13.77 -20.72
N GLN A 88 -23.46 -14.38 -21.91
CA GLN A 88 -24.50 -14.16 -22.93
C GLN A 88 -25.87 -14.66 -22.46
N ARG A 89 -25.91 -15.76 -21.71
CA ARG A 89 -27.16 -16.29 -21.14
C ARG A 89 -27.71 -15.43 -20.01
N LEU A 90 -26.94 -14.53 -19.42
CA LEU A 90 -27.46 -13.52 -18.49
C LEU A 90 -28.15 -12.34 -19.20
N ARG A 91 -28.04 -12.20 -20.53
CA ARG A 91 -28.70 -11.11 -21.28
C ARG A 91 -30.22 -11.15 -21.11
N PHE A 92 -30.76 -10.04 -20.62
CA PHE A 92 -32.19 -9.73 -20.68
C PHE A 92 -32.58 -9.32 -22.11
N PRO A 93 -33.73 -9.80 -22.64
CA PRO A 93 -34.18 -9.39 -23.97
C PRO A 93 -34.46 -7.87 -24.03
N PRO A 94 -34.22 -7.20 -25.17
CA PRO A 94 -34.30 -5.75 -25.26
C PRO A 94 -35.74 -5.21 -25.30
N GLU A 95 -35.94 -4.11 -24.54
CA GLU A 95 -36.76 -2.92 -24.82
C GLU A 95 -38.30 -2.94 -24.84
N ASN A 96 -39.00 -4.08 -24.80
CA ASN A 96 -40.47 -4.05 -24.69
C ASN A 96 -40.97 -4.56 -23.33
N LEU A 97 -40.85 -3.70 -22.30
CA LEU A 97 -41.35 -3.94 -20.94
C LEU A 97 -42.87 -4.23 -20.89
N GLU A 98 -43.64 -3.82 -21.91
CA GLU A 98 -45.09 -4.09 -21.98
C GLU A 98 -45.45 -5.45 -22.57
N LEU A 99 -44.62 -6.02 -23.46
CA LEU A 99 -44.84 -7.36 -24.02
C LEU A 99 -44.25 -8.45 -23.13
N ALA A 100 -43.19 -8.16 -22.36
CA ALA A 100 -42.60 -9.12 -21.43
C ALA A 100 -43.55 -9.46 -20.25
N ARG A 101 -44.52 -8.57 -19.93
CA ARG A 101 -45.55 -8.84 -18.92
C ARG A 101 -46.64 -9.82 -19.40
N GLN A 102 -46.73 -10.10 -20.70
CA GLN A 102 -47.76 -11.00 -21.26
C GLN A 102 -47.23 -12.40 -21.61
N GLU A 103 -45.91 -12.60 -21.76
CA GLU A 103 -45.33 -13.91 -22.08
C GLU A 103 -44.47 -14.53 -20.96
N VAL A 104 -44.13 -13.77 -19.91
CA VAL A 104 -43.45 -14.33 -18.74
C VAL A 104 -44.50 -14.77 -17.72
N SER A 105 -44.58 -16.09 -17.51
CA SER A 105 -45.35 -16.68 -16.41
C SER A 105 -44.96 -16.00 -15.09
N PRO A 106 -45.90 -15.60 -14.21
CA PRO A 106 -45.62 -14.86 -12.97
C PRO A 106 -44.75 -15.61 -11.94
N ASN A 107 -44.22 -16.79 -12.29
CA ASN A 107 -43.44 -17.68 -11.43
C ASN A 107 -41.98 -17.89 -11.90
N GLU A 108 -41.50 -17.27 -12.99
CA GLU A 108 -40.07 -17.33 -13.32
C GLU A 108 -39.30 -16.18 -12.65
N PRO A 109 -38.37 -16.46 -11.71
CA PRO A 109 -37.53 -15.42 -11.13
C PRO A 109 -36.70 -14.78 -12.24
N GLN A 110 -36.87 -13.47 -12.44
CA GLN A 110 -36.28 -12.71 -13.54
C GLN A 110 -34.74 -12.76 -13.53
N ASP A 111 -34.10 -13.09 -12.40
CA ASP A 111 -32.65 -12.92 -12.19
C ASP A 111 -31.76 -14.14 -12.52
N ARG A 112 -32.30 -15.21 -13.15
CA ARG A 112 -31.56 -16.43 -13.56
C ARG A 112 -30.41 -16.83 -12.58
N PRO A 113 -30.70 -17.00 -11.27
CA PRO A 113 -29.68 -17.10 -10.23
C PRO A 113 -28.71 -18.28 -10.43
N GLN A 114 -29.15 -19.34 -11.10
CA GLN A 114 -28.35 -20.54 -11.33
C GLN A 114 -27.31 -20.35 -12.43
N VAL A 115 -27.58 -19.50 -13.43
CA VAL A 115 -26.58 -19.09 -14.43
C VAL A 115 -25.49 -18.25 -13.76
N LEU A 116 -25.91 -17.32 -12.90
CA LEU A 116 -25.00 -16.47 -12.14
C LEU A 116 -24.11 -17.30 -11.19
N GLN A 117 -24.70 -18.26 -10.47
CA GLN A 117 -23.96 -19.20 -9.60
C GLN A 117 -22.94 -20.02 -10.38
N SER A 118 -23.33 -20.53 -11.55
CA SER A 118 -22.43 -21.30 -12.42
C SER A 118 -21.25 -20.46 -12.88
N LEU A 119 -21.51 -19.22 -13.33
CA LEU A 119 -20.49 -18.29 -13.77
C LEU A 119 -19.51 -17.97 -12.64
N ARG A 120 -20.02 -17.64 -11.45
CA ARG A 120 -19.22 -17.39 -10.25
C ARG A 120 -18.31 -18.57 -9.92
N ASN A 121 -18.86 -19.78 -9.90
CA ASN A 121 -18.10 -20.98 -9.53
C ASN A 121 -16.99 -21.28 -10.55
N VAL A 122 -17.27 -21.13 -11.85
CA VAL A 122 -16.26 -21.25 -12.91
C VAL A 122 -15.16 -20.21 -12.71
N LEU A 123 -15.50 -18.93 -12.55
CA LEU A 123 -14.51 -17.87 -12.37
C LEU A 123 -13.66 -18.07 -11.11
N SER A 124 -14.27 -18.52 -10.01
CA SER A 124 -13.54 -18.75 -8.74
C SER A 124 -12.47 -19.83 -8.82
N THR A 125 -12.57 -20.75 -9.80
CA THR A 125 -11.61 -21.83 -10.04
C THR A 125 -10.69 -21.56 -11.22
N PHE A 126 -11.00 -20.53 -12.01
CA PHE A 126 -10.24 -20.14 -13.19
C PHE A 126 -8.96 -19.39 -12.80
N LYS A 127 -7.81 -19.88 -13.26
CA LYS A 127 -6.49 -19.34 -12.87
C LYS A 127 -5.81 -18.49 -13.95
N SER A 128 -6.38 -18.44 -15.14
CA SER A 128 -5.80 -17.70 -16.27
C SER A 128 -6.46 -16.33 -16.39
N PRO A 129 -5.75 -15.31 -16.91
CA PRO A 129 -6.38 -14.04 -17.25
C PRO A 129 -7.38 -14.20 -18.39
N LEU A 130 -8.42 -13.36 -18.41
CA LEU A 130 -9.35 -13.23 -19.52
C LEU A 130 -8.72 -12.32 -20.59
N VAL A 131 -8.57 -12.88 -21.79
CA VAL A 131 -7.90 -12.20 -22.91
C VAL A 131 -8.88 -11.34 -23.70
N SER A 132 -10.16 -11.74 -23.76
CA SER A 132 -11.20 -11.01 -24.47
C SER A 132 -11.90 -10.00 -23.56
N PRO A 133 -12.18 -8.78 -24.04
CA PRO A 133 -13.01 -7.81 -23.31
C PRO A 133 -14.49 -8.22 -23.21
N GLN A 134 -14.93 -9.15 -24.08
CA GLN A 134 -16.35 -9.45 -24.26
C GLN A 134 -17.06 -9.98 -23.01
N PRO A 135 -16.50 -10.91 -22.21
CA PRO A 135 -17.19 -11.43 -21.02
C PRO A 135 -17.53 -10.33 -20.02
N LEU A 136 -16.58 -9.43 -19.74
CA LEU A 136 -16.76 -8.32 -18.82
C LEU A 136 -17.77 -7.30 -19.35
N ASP A 137 -17.62 -6.87 -20.61
CA ASP A 137 -18.54 -5.87 -21.20
C ASP A 137 -19.99 -6.39 -21.26
N ILE A 138 -20.18 -7.65 -21.67
CA ILE A 138 -21.51 -8.28 -21.69
C ILE A 138 -22.09 -8.34 -20.28
N TYR A 139 -21.28 -8.75 -19.30
CA TYR A 139 -21.73 -8.85 -17.93
C TYR A 139 -22.10 -7.48 -17.36
N CYS A 140 -21.28 -6.45 -17.54
CA CYS A 140 -21.57 -5.08 -17.10
C CYS A 140 -22.88 -4.54 -17.69
N ASN A 141 -23.12 -4.77 -19.00
CA ASN A 141 -24.37 -4.42 -19.66
C ASN A 141 -25.58 -5.12 -19.02
N CYS A 142 -25.46 -6.39 -18.65
CA CYS A 142 -26.53 -7.14 -17.98
C CYS A 142 -26.73 -6.64 -16.54
N PHE A 143 -25.63 -6.46 -15.81
CA PHE A 143 -25.58 -6.03 -14.43
C PHE A 143 -26.23 -4.66 -14.20
N GLN A 144 -26.05 -3.72 -15.13
CA GLN A 144 -26.72 -2.42 -15.07
C GLN A 144 -28.25 -2.56 -15.11
N ARG A 145 -28.76 -3.54 -15.88
CA ARG A 145 -30.20 -3.77 -16.12
C ARG A 145 -30.88 -4.64 -15.07
N MET A 146 -30.13 -5.25 -14.16
CA MET A 146 -30.69 -6.04 -13.06
C MET A 146 -31.51 -5.13 -12.13
N LEU A 147 -32.76 -5.54 -11.85
CA LEU A 147 -33.65 -4.84 -10.92
C LEU A 147 -33.15 -5.00 -9.48
N GLU A 148 -32.82 -6.24 -9.11
CA GLU A 148 -32.15 -6.58 -7.85
C GLU A 148 -30.73 -7.07 -8.16
N ARG A 149 -29.74 -6.58 -7.42
CA ARG A 149 -28.33 -7.00 -7.56
C ARG A 149 -27.96 -7.87 -6.38
N PRO A 150 -28.18 -9.20 -6.40
CA PRO A 150 -27.85 -10.04 -5.25
C PRO A 150 -26.34 -9.99 -4.95
N TYR A 151 -25.94 -10.40 -3.74
CA TYR A 151 -24.53 -10.44 -3.32
C TYR A 151 -23.65 -11.18 -4.34
N LEU A 152 -24.18 -12.26 -4.91
CA LEU A 152 -23.52 -13.11 -5.91
C LEU A 152 -23.22 -12.36 -7.21
N ALA A 153 -24.04 -11.37 -7.58
CA ALA A 153 -23.82 -10.56 -8.77
C ALA A 153 -22.61 -9.64 -8.60
N TRP A 154 -22.44 -9.08 -7.41
CA TRP A 154 -21.27 -8.28 -7.05
C TRP A 154 -20.00 -9.12 -6.93
N GLU A 155 -20.06 -10.30 -6.30
CA GLU A 155 -18.92 -11.22 -6.26
C GLU A 155 -18.45 -11.62 -7.66
N THR A 156 -19.41 -11.95 -8.54
CA THR A 156 -19.12 -12.35 -9.92
C THR A 156 -18.49 -11.19 -10.71
N LEU A 157 -18.99 -9.96 -10.52
CA LEU A 157 -18.38 -8.77 -11.09
C LEU A 157 -16.94 -8.59 -10.63
N GLY A 158 -16.68 -8.70 -9.32
CA GLY A 158 -15.34 -8.58 -8.75
C GLY A 158 -14.36 -9.59 -9.36
N LEU A 159 -14.77 -10.85 -9.49
CA LEU A 159 -13.95 -11.90 -10.14
C LEU A 159 -13.67 -11.59 -11.62
N LEU A 160 -14.67 -11.14 -12.38
CA LEU A 160 -14.48 -10.77 -13.79
C LEU A 160 -13.51 -9.60 -13.95
N ILE A 161 -13.62 -8.57 -13.12
CA ILE A 161 -12.70 -7.42 -13.13
C ILE A 161 -11.29 -7.87 -12.74
N GLN A 162 -11.15 -8.72 -11.73
CA GLN A 162 -9.85 -9.21 -11.27
C GLN A 162 -9.12 -10.04 -12.34
N LEU A 163 -9.87 -10.85 -13.10
CA LEU A 163 -9.32 -11.72 -14.14
C LEU A 163 -9.12 -11.00 -15.49
N SER A 164 -9.74 -9.83 -15.71
CA SER A 164 -9.62 -9.09 -16.98
C SER A 164 -8.27 -8.39 -17.13
N GLU A 165 -7.64 -8.54 -18.31
CA GLU A 165 -6.47 -7.74 -18.71
C GLU A 165 -6.86 -6.42 -19.39
N ASP A 166 -8.07 -6.33 -19.96
CA ASP A 166 -8.54 -5.12 -20.65
C ASP A 166 -9.00 -4.06 -19.63
N LEU A 167 -8.13 -3.08 -19.39
CA LEU A 167 -8.39 -1.95 -18.50
C LEU A 167 -9.41 -0.96 -19.09
N HIS A 168 -9.51 -0.86 -20.42
CA HIS A 168 -10.36 0.12 -21.09
C HIS A 168 -11.86 -0.15 -20.84
N VAL A 169 -12.25 -1.43 -20.81
CA VAL A 169 -13.63 -1.81 -20.47
C VAL A 169 -13.94 -1.43 -19.02
N ILE A 170 -13.03 -1.69 -18.09
CA ILE A 170 -13.20 -1.35 -16.67
C ILE A 170 -13.37 0.17 -16.53
N GLU A 171 -12.50 0.96 -17.17
CA GLU A 171 -12.56 2.42 -17.16
C GLU A 171 -13.89 2.96 -17.72
N THR A 172 -14.36 2.39 -18.84
CA THR A 172 -15.62 2.79 -19.50
C THR A 172 -16.84 2.58 -18.59
N TRP A 173 -16.84 1.48 -17.82
CA TRP A 173 -17.95 1.11 -16.95
C TRP A 173 -17.84 1.69 -15.54
N TYR A 174 -16.65 2.13 -15.12
CA TYR A 174 -16.33 2.48 -13.74
C TYR A 174 -17.33 3.44 -13.11
N ALA A 175 -17.61 4.58 -13.76
CA ALA A 175 -18.50 5.61 -13.20
C ALA A 175 -19.92 5.09 -12.94
N ARG A 176 -20.43 4.22 -13.82
CA ARG A 176 -21.76 3.61 -13.65
C ARG A 176 -21.74 2.59 -12.52
N LEU A 177 -20.74 1.71 -12.48
CA LEU A 177 -20.59 0.70 -11.43
C LEU A 177 -20.42 1.36 -10.05
N TYR A 178 -19.68 2.47 -9.99
CA TYR A 178 -19.48 3.27 -8.78
C TYR A 178 -20.82 3.78 -8.23
N MET A 179 -21.65 4.41 -9.08
CA MET A 179 -22.98 4.88 -8.67
C MET A 179 -23.89 3.74 -8.21
N LEU A 180 -23.84 2.59 -8.88
CA LEU A 180 -24.61 1.41 -8.49
C LEU A 180 -24.16 0.86 -7.14
N ALA A 181 -22.85 0.87 -6.84
CA ALA A 181 -22.31 0.41 -5.57
C ALA A 181 -22.70 1.34 -4.41
N LEU A 182 -22.70 2.66 -4.65
CA LEU A 182 -23.17 3.64 -3.67
C LEU A 182 -24.66 3.46 -3.33
N GLN A 183 -25.50 3.16 -4.33
CA GLN A 183 -26.92 2.87 -4.11
C GLN A 183 -27.15 1.56 -3.36
N ASP A 184 -26.28 0.57 -3.57
CA ASP A 184 -26.38 -0.75 -2.95
C ASP A 184 -25.94 -0.76 -1.48
N GLY A 185 -24.82 -0.09 -1.18
CA GLY A 185 -24.32 0.10 0.18
C GLY A 185 -23.74 -1.14 0.89
N ARG A 186 -23.87 -2.35 0.33
CA ARG A 186 -23.35 -3.58 0.93
C ARG A 186 -21.85 -3.78 0.69
N LEU A 187 -21.20 -4.52 1.59
CA LEU A 187 -19.76 -4.82 1.54
C LEU A 187 -19.33 -5.48 0.23
N THR A 188 -20.14 -6.38 -0.35
CA THR A 188 -19.81 -7.05 -1.62
C THR A 188 -19.70 -6.06 -2.79
N ALA A 189 -20.54 -5.02 -2.80
CA ALA A 189 -20.47 -3.97 -3.81
C ALA A 189 -19.20 -3.14 -3.65
N MET A 190 -18.85 -2.80 -2.41
CA MET A 190 -17.62 -2.07 -2.07
C MET A 190 -16.37 -2.85 -2.47
N ASN A 191 -16.31 -4.16 -2.20
CA ASN A 191 -15.18 -5.01 -2.57
C ASN A 191 -15.00 -5.09 -4.10
N ALA A 192 -16.09 -5.23 -4.86
CA ALA A 192 -16.01 -5.24 -6.32
C ALA A 192 -15.48 -3.89 -6.86
N MET A 193 -15.92 -2.78 -6.27
CA MET A 193 -15.43 -1.46 -6.65
C MET A 193 -13.99 -1.21 -6.21
N GLN A 194 -13.54 -1.74 -5.08
CA GLN A 194 -12.14 -1.68 -4.66
C GLN A 194 -11.24 -2.35 -5.71
N ILE A 195 -11.60 -3.55 -6.18
CA ILE A 195 -10.88 -4.25 -7.25
C ILE A 195 -10.87 -3.40 -8.54
N ALA A 196 -12.02 -2.83 -8.93
CA ALA A 196 -12.12 -1.96 -10.09
C ALA A 196 -11.24 -0.71 -9.96
N THR A 197 -11.20 -0.12 -8.78
CA THR A 197 -10.47 1.11 -8.50
C THR A 197 -8.96 0.90 -8.64
N GLY A 198 -8.45 -0.26 -8.23
CA GLY A 198 -7.05 -0.64 -8.44
C GLY A 198 -6.65 -0.85 -9.92
N ARG A 199 -7.62 -0.82 -10.85
CA ARG A 199 -7.44 -1.11 -12.29
C ARG A 199 -7.75 0.08 -13.20
N VAL A 200 -8.20 1.22 -12.67
CA VAL A 200 -8.54 2.41 -13.47
C VAL A 200 -7.52 3.53 -13.30
N SER A 201 -7.38 4.35 -14.34
CA SER A 201 -6.51 5.52 -14.27
C SER A 201 -7.02 6.59 -13.31
N PRO A 202 -6.13 7.46 -12.79
CA PRO A 202 -6.53 8.50 -11.86
C PRO A 202 -7.51 9.53 -12.42
N ASN A 203 -7.49 9.72 -13.74
CA ASN A 203 -8.41 10.60 -14.45
C ASN A 203 -9.86 10.12 -14.38
N VAL A 204 -10.08 8.80 -14.50
CA VAL A 204 -11.41 8.21 -14.43
C VAL A 204 -12.00 8.40 -13.03
N ILE A 205 -11.20 8.21 -11.98
CA ILE A 205 -11.62 8.47 -10.59
C ILE A 205 -12.00 9.94 -10.39
N LEU A 206 -11.14 10.87 -10.82
CA LEU A 206 -11.40 12.30 -10.69
C LEU A 206 -12.71 12.71 -11.39
N GLN A 207 -12.92 12.24 -12.63
CA GLN A 207 -14.14 12.51 -13.38
C GLN A 207 -15.37 11.89 -12.71
N CYS A 208 -15.25 10.66 -12.21
CA CYS A 208 -16.32 9.97 -11.51
C CYS A 208 -16.74 10.73 -10.24
N LEU A 209 -15.78 11.17 -9.42
CA LEU A 209 -16.06 11.93 -8.19
C LEU A 209 -16.74 13.28 -8.51
N LYS A 210 -16.33 13.96 -9.59
CA LYS A 210 -16.97 15.20 -10.04
C LYS A 210 -18.41 14.99 -10.52
N GLN A 211 -18.74 13.80 -11.02
CA GLN A 211 -20.07 13.44 -11.55
C GLN A 211 -21.00 12.79 -10.51
N ALA A 212 -20.46 12.20 -9.44
CA ALA A 212 -21.20 11.38 -8.48
C ALA A 212 -22.15 12.17 -7.55
N GLY A 213 -22.13 13.50 -7.58
CA GLY A 213 -22.96 14.36 -6.73
C GLY A 213 -22.29 14.71 -5.39
N PRO A 214 -23.04 15.02 -4.33
CA PRO A 214 -22.46 15.36 -3.03
C PRO A 214 -21.77 14.15 -2.39
N PHE A 215 -20.65 14.41 -1.70
CA PHE A 215 -19.93 13.38 -0.96
C PHE A 215 -20.80 12.86 0.21
N THR A 216 -20.93 11.54 0.34
CA THR A 216 -21.75 10.88 1.38
C THR A 216 -20.95 9.85 2.17
N GLU A 217 -21.47 9.35 3.29
CA GLU A 217 -20.85 8.27 4.07
C GLU A 217 -20.61 6.99 3.23
N ALA A 218 -21.47 6.70 2.24
CA ALA A 218 -21.24 5.60 1.30
C ALA A 218 -19.97 5.80 0.45
N HIS A 219 -19.64 7.05 0.10
CA HIS A 219 -18.38 7.37 -0.56
C HIS A 219 -17.21 7.11 0.40
N ALA A 220 -17.30 7.58 1.64
CA ALA A 220 -16.27 7.32 2.64
C ALA A 220 -16.05 5.81 2.84
N ARG A 221 -17.12 5.00 2.91
CA ARG A 221 -17.01 3.54 3.08
C ARG A 221 -16.34 2.85 1.91
N LEU A 222 -16.61 3.30 0.69
CA LEU A 222 -15.95 2.78 -0.50
C LEU A 222 -14.46 3.16 -0.47
N LEU A 223 -14.14 4.41 -0.14
CA LEU A 223 -12.78 4.93 -0.09
C LEU A 223 -11.96 4.37 1.09
N SER A 224 -12.58 4.02 2.21
CA SER A 224 -11.87 3.49 3.39
C SER A 224 -11.28 2.10 3.17
N GLN A 225 -11.84 1.34 2.21
CA GLN A 225 -11.30 0.04 1.77
C GLN A 225 -10.07 0.19 0.87
N ILE A 226 -9.76 1.40 0.42
CA ILE A 226 -8.67 1.65 -0.53
C ILE A 226 -7.39 1.83 0.27
N THR A 227 -6.49 0.87 0.12
CA THR A 227 -5.18 0.89 0.77
C THR A 227 -4.26 1.94 0.15
N GLN A 228 -3.22 2.29 0.90
CA GLN A 228 -2.30 3.41 0.69
C GLN A 228 -1.56 3.42 -0.67
N GLU A 229 -1.65 2.35 -1.47
CA GLU A 229 -0.80 2.11 -2.63
C GLU A 229 -1.48 2.33 -4.00
N HIS A 230 -2.80 2.60 -4.02
CA HIS A 230 -3.53 2.75 -5.29
C HIS A 230 -3.33 4.14 -5.91
N ALA A 231 -2.55 4.20 -6.99
CA ALA A 231 -2.30 5.43 -7.74
C ALA A 231 -3.55 6.08 -8.35
N ALA A 232 -4.66 5.35 -8.45
CA ALA A 232 -5.94 5.84 -8.95
C ALA A 232 -6.44 7.12 -8.24
N PHE A 233 -5.94 7.44 -7.04
CA PHE A 233 -6.30 8.68 -6.31
C PHE A 233 -5.31 9.82 -6.47
N ARG A 234 -4.19 9.64 -7.19
CA ARG A 234 -3.11 10.61 -7.30
C ARG A 234 -3.57 12.00 -7.75
N LEU A 235 -4.56 12.08 -8.64
CA LEU A 235 -5.05 13.35 -9.17
C LEU A 235 -6.16 13.99 -8.34
N CYS A 236 -6.80 13.23 -7.45
CA CYS A 236 -7.98 13.68 -6.71
C CYS A 236 -7.81 13.64 -5.20
N TYR A 237 -6.68 13.14 -4.65
CA TYR A 237 -6.48 13.07 -3.19
C TYR A 237 -6.62 14.44 -2.54
N GLY A 238 -6.17 15.52 -3.19
CA GLY A 238 -6.29 16.87 -2.66
C GLY A 238 -7.75 17.31 -2.50
N GLU A 239 -8.54 17.16 -3.56
CA GLU A 239 -9.97 17.46 -3.55
C GLU A 239 -10.71 16.56 -2.53
N LEU A 240 -10.37 15.27 -2.49
CA LEU A 240 -10.96 14.30 -1.55
C LEU A 240 -10.65 14.60 -0.09
N VAL A 241 -9.39 14.92 0.23
CA VAL A 241 -9.00 15.29 1.60
C VAL A 241 -9.76 16.55 2.00
N GLN A 242 -9.87 17.57 1.15
CA GLN A 242 -10.67 18.76 1.46
C GLN A 242 -12.13 18.43 1.72
N LEU A 243 -12.75 17.57 0.91
CA LEU A 243 -14.13 17.13 1.10
C LEU A 243 -14.31 16.36 2.42
N LEU A 244 -13.42 15.40 2.71
CA LEU A 244 -13.43 14.63 3.95
C LEU A 244 -13.24 15.52 5.18
N LEU A 245 -12.43 16.57 5.07
CA LEU A 245 -12.24 17.58 6.12
C LEU A 245 -13.48 18.44 6.37
N GLN A 246 -14.52 18.36 5.53
CA GLN A 246 -15.81 19.03 5.75
C GLN A 246 -16.89 18.09 6.32
N GLN A 247 -16.70 16.76 6.26
CA GLN A 247 -17.67 15.76 6.73
C GLN A 247 -17.53 15.44 8.22
N PRO A 248 -18.59 15.11 8.98
CA PRO A 248 -18.46 14.71 10.38
C PRO A 248 -17.45 13.58 10.57
N LEU A 249 -16.78 13.56 11.73
CA LEU A 249 -15.69 12.63 11.99
C LEU A 249 -16.26 11.25 12.37
N THR A 250 -16.41 10.36 11.39
CA THR A 250 -16.79 8.95 11.60
C THR A 250 -15.56 8.04 11.56
N GLU A 251 -15.67 6.79 12.05
CA GLU A 251 -14.61 5.78 11.91
C GLU A 251 -14.16 5.63 10.45
N THR A 252 -15.12 5.61 9.53
CA THR A 252 -14.89 5.51 8.09
C THR A 252 -14.11 6.71 7.55
N VAL A 253 -14.51 7.93 7.94
CA VAL A 253 -13.83 9.17 7.51
C VAL A 253 -12.41 9.21 8.06
N CYS A 254 -12.19 8.84 9.32
CA CYS A 254 -10.85 8.73 9.92
C CYS A 254 -9.98 7.73 9.16
N LEU A 255 -10.48 6.52 8.89
CA LEU A 255 -9.73 5.51 8.16
C LEU A 255 -9.39 5.98 6.73
N THR A 256 -10.34 6.63 6.05
CA THR A 256 -10.12 7.18 4.71
C THR A 256 -9.08 8.30 4.72
N LEU A 257 -9.16 9.23 5.67
CA LEU A 257 -8.18 10.30 5.84
C LEU A 257 -6.80 9.72 6.15
N ALA A 258 -6.69 8.72 7.01
CA ALA A 258 -5.43 8.04 7.30
C ALA A 258 -4.84 7.41 6.03
N ASN A 259 -5.64 6.69 5.24
CA ASN A 259 -5.18 6.08 3.99
C ASN A 259 -4.72 7.11 2.95
N LEU A 260 -5.46 8.22 2.78
CA LEU A 260 -5.11 9.26 1.83
C LEU A 260 -3.97 10.17 2.31
N SER A 261 -3.75 10.27 3.61
CA SER A 261 -2.72 11.16 4.19
C SER A 261 -1.29 10.78 3.82
N VAL A 262 -1.04 9.54 3.35
CA VAL A 262 0.26 9.14 2.79
C VAL A 262 0.63 10.03 1.60
N TRP A 263 -0.34 10.48 0.80
CA TRP A 263 -0.12 11.40 -0.31
C TRP A 263 0.20 12.83 0.13
N LEU A 264 -0.06 13.19 1.39
CA LEU A 264 0.32 14.47 1.99
C LEU A 264 1.78 14.50 2.45
N GLN A 265 2.47 13.35 2.47
CA GLN A 265 3.90 13.31 2.78
C GLN A 265 4.69 14.15 1.76
N GLN A 266 5.60 14.96 2.29
CA GLN A 266 6.45 15.81 1.46
C GLN A 266 7.42 14.94 0.63
N PRO A 267 7.75 15.36 -0.59
CA PRO A 267 8.85 14.75 -1.34
C PRO A 267 10.12 14.67 -0.50
N ALA A 268 10.91 13.61 -0.67
CA ALA A 268 12.19 13.48 0.03
C ALA A 268 13.33 14.22 -0.68
N ILE A 269 13.26 14.33 -2.01
CA ILE A 269 14.31 14.96 -2.83
C ILE A 269 13.85 16.29 -3.40
N GLU A 270 12.59 16.40 -3.81
CA GLU A 270 12.07 17.61 -4.43
C GLU A 270 11.75 18.70 -3.39
N ALA A 271 11.53 19.92 -3.88
CA ALA A 271 11.03 20.99 -3.03
C ALA A 271 9.66 20.63 -2.44
N ALA A 272 9.44 21.04 -1.19
CA ALA A 272 8.17 20.82 -0.50
C ALA A 272 6.99 21.37 -1.33
N SER A 273 5.91 20.59 -1.41
CA SER A 273 4.70 20.99 -2.12
C SER A 273 3.86 21.91 -1.23
N PRO A 274 3.55 23.14 -1.66
CA PRO A 274 2.72 24.07 -0.88
C PRO A 274 1.31 23.51 -0.67
N MET A 275 0.75 22.86 -1.70
CA MET A 275 -0.55 22.21 -1.61
C MET A 275 -0.58 21.12 -0.53
N LYS A 276 0.43 20.25 -0.48
CA LYS A 276 0.51 19.20 0.56
C LYS A 276 0.63 19.80 1.95
N SER A 277 1.40 20.88 2.11
CA SER A 277 1.51 21.60 3.39
C SER A 277 0.16 22.17 3.81
N THR A 278 -0.51 22.92 2.94
CA THR A 278 -1.81 23.53 3.24
C THR A 278 -2.87 22.49 3.63
N LEU A 279 -2.89 21.34 2.98
CA LEU A 279 -3.82 20.25 3.31
C LEU A 279 -3.47 19.56 4.63
N ALA A 280 -2.18 19.35 4.92
CA ALA A 280 -1.74 18.84 6.21
C ALA A 280 -2.10 19.81 7.33
N ASP A 281 -1.88 21.11 7.14
CA ASP A 281 -2.23 22.16 8.10
C ASP A 281 -3.75 22.21 8.31
N ALA A 282 -4.56 22.07 7.26
CA ALA A 282 -6.02 22.00 7.36
C ALA A 282 -6.48 20.75 8.14
N LEU A 283 -5.85 19.60 7.90
CA LEU A 283 -6.14 18.35 8.60
C LEU A 283 -5.83 18.45 10.09
N PHE A 284 -4.64 18.94 10.44
CA PHE A 284 -4.24 19.15 11.83
C PHE A 284 -5.03 20.29 12.50
N GLY A 285 -5.36 21.34 11.75
CA GLY A 285 -6.23 22.43 12.21
C GLY A 285 -7.62 21.91 12.61
N ARG A 286 -8.18 21.01 11.81
CA ARG A 286 -9.44 20.32 12.15
C ARG A 286 -9.32 19.47 13.42
N CYS A 287 -8.23 18.71 13.55
CA CYS A 287 -7.97 17.95 14.78
C CYS A 287 -7.93 18.86 16.00
N CYS A 288 -7.26 20.01 15.89
CA CYS A 288 -7.23 21.02 16.97
C CYS A 288 -8.61 21.56 17.33
N THR A 289 -9.47 21.85 16.35
CA THR A 289 -10.84 22.32 16.62
C THR A 289 -11.63 21.29 17.42
N ILE A 290 -11.57 20.01 17.04
CA ILE A 290 -12.27 18.91 17.73
C ILE A 290 -11.73 18.70 19.15
N LEU A 291 -10.40 18.73 19.32
CA LEU A 291 -9.79 18.58 20.64
C LEU A 291 -10.11 19.79 21.55
N SER A 292 -10.24 20.99 20.98
CA SER A 292 -10.57 22.20 21.74
C SER A 292 -12.03 22.21 22.18
N SER A 293 -12.98 21.82 21.32
CA SER A 293 -14.40 21.73 21.70
C SER A 293 -14.63 20.71 22.83
N ALA A 294 -13.87 19.61 22.84
CA ALA A 294 -13.91 18.62 23.91
C ALA A 294 -13.40 19.15 25.26
N SER A 295 -12.46 20.11 25.24
CA SER A 295 -11.96 20.77 26.44
C SER A 295 -12.95 21.79 27.02
N GLU A 296 -13.80 22.37 26.17
CA GLU A 296 -14.81 23.37 26.55
C GLU A 296 -16.09 22.73 27.09
N MET A 297 -16.57 21.63 26.50
CA MET A 297 -17.79 20.94 26.94
C MET A 297 -17.69 20.27 28.32
N ASN A 298 -16.47 19.93 28.77
CA ASN A 298 -16.22 19.27 30.05
C ASN A 298 -15.80 20.25 31.17
N GLN A 299 -16.01 21.56 31.00
CA GLN A 299 -15.91 22.51 32.10
C GLN A 299 -17.18 22.40 32.96
N PRO A 300 -17.09 22.14 34.28
CA PRO A 300 -18.26 22.18 35.13
C PRO A 300 -18.90 23.57 35.02
N PRO A 301 -20.23 23.68 34.87
CA PRO A 301 -20.86 24.99 34.78
C PRO A 301 -20.48 25.79 36.03
N LEU A 302 -20.04 27.03 35.82
CA LEU A 302 -19.94 28.04 36.87
C LEU A 302 -21.37 28.40 37.27
N GLU A 303 -22.01 27.52 38.04
CA GLU A 303 -23.21 27.90 38.78
C GLU A 303 -22.73 28.74 39.96
N ASP A 304 -22.93 30.06 39.86
CA ASP A 304 -23.16 30.89 41.03
C ASP A 304 -24.40 30.29 41.74
N GLU A 305 -24.18 29.34 42.64
CA GLU A 305 -25.23 28.74 43.47
C GLU A 305 -25.98 29.87 44.19
N ASP A 306 -27.19 30.22 43.73
CA ASP A 306 -28.13 31.04 44.50
C ASP A 306 -28.84 30.10 45.49
N PRO A 307 -28.48 30.10 46.78
CA PRO A 307 -29.01 29.15 47.77
C PRO A 307 -30.52 29.31 48.00
N THR A 308 -31.15 30.34 47.44
CA THR A 308 -32.59 30.55 47.54
C THR A 308 -33.40 29.74 46.53
N GLN A 309 -32.81 29.39 45.37
CA GLN A 309 -33.51 28.67 44.30
C GLN A 309 -33.59 27.16 44.61
N ASP A 310 -32.51 26.59 45.17
CA ASP A 310 -32.46 25.19 45.60
C ASP A 310 -33.38 24.89 46.79
N SER A 311 -33.55 25.84 47.71
CA SER A 311 -34.50 25.70 48.81
C SER A 311 -35.96 25.77 48.33
N TYR A 312 -36.23 26.43 47.21
CA TYR A 312 -37.58 26.54 46.64
C TYR A 312 -37.94 25.29 45.84
N LEU A 313 -36.98 24.73 45.08
CA LEU A 313 -37.18 23.49 44.33
C LEU A 313 -37.36 22.27 45.25
N LYS A 314 -36.61 22.19 46.37
CA LYS A 314 -36.83 21.14 47.39
C LYS A 314 -38.19 21.22 48.09
N GLN A 315 -38.78 22.40 48.20
CA GLN A 315 -40.13 22.55 48.76
C GLN A 315 -41.24 22.14 47.79
N LEU A 316 -40.97 22.14 46.49
CA LEU A 316 -41.91 21.69 45.46
C LEU A 316 -41.84 20.17 45.23
N SER A 317 -40.70 19.52 45.49
CA SER A 317 -40.56 18.06 45.36
C SER A 317 -41.21 17.26 46.50
N ASP A 318 -41.48 17.87 47.66
CA ASP A 318 -42.06 17.18 48.82
C ASP A 318 -43.61 17.09 48.79
N VAL A 319 -44.30 17.59 47.74
CA VAL A 319 -45.77 17.73 47.75
C VAL A 319 -46.51 16.91 46.66
N SER A 320 -45.85 16.12 45.83
CA SER A 320 -46.54 15.21 44.90
C SER A 320 -45.95 13.82 44.95
N GLY A 321 -46.59 12.95 45.74
CA GLY A 321 -46.40 11.50 45.65
C GLY A 321 -47.15 10.95 44.45
N ASP A 322 -46.57 11.11 43.26
CA ASP A 322 -46.91 10.33 42.07
C ASP A 322 -45.63 9.65 41.59
N GLU A 323 -45.50 8.37 41.93
CA GLU A 323 -44.67 7.41 41.20
C GLU A 323 -45.27 7.30 39.79
N ASP A 324 -44.44 7.47 38.75
CA ASP A 324 -44.70 7.24 37.31
C ASP A 324 -44.55 8.51 36.45
N ASN A 325 -43.31 8.89 36.13
CA ASN A 325 -42.91 9.53 34.86
C ASN A 325 -41.37 9.61 34.77
N GLU A 326 -40.71 8.47 34.60
CA GLU A 326 -39.39 8.43 33.92
C GLU A 326 -39.65 8.43 32.41
N TYR A 327 -39.78 9.61 31.82
CA TYR A 327 -39.49 9.77 30.40
C TYR A 327 -37.97 9.89 30.26
N GLU A 328 -37.28 8.76 30.06
CA GLU A 328 -35.94 8.74 29.47
C GLU A 328 -36.06 9.35 28.06
N PHE A 329 -35.64 10.60 27.91
CA PHE A 329 -35.24 11.12 26.62
C PHE A 329 -33.86 10.51 26.34
N GLU A 330 -33.79 9.56 25.41
CA GLU A 330 -32.52 9.13 24.81
C GLU A 330 -31.99 10.30 23.96
N ASP A 331 -31.12 11.13 24.56
CA ASP A 331 -30.38 12.19 23.86
C ASP A 331 -29.28 11.57 23.00
N GLU A 332 -29.61 11.11 21.78
CA GLU A 332 -28.64 10.61 20.79
C GLU A 332 -27.56 11.65 20.40
N GLU A 333 -27.77 12.95 20.68
CA GLU A 333 -26.80 14.02 20.40
C GLU A 333 -25.59 14.05 21.37
N ASP A 334 -25.74 13.56 22.60
CA ASP A 334 -24.66 13.57 23.60
C ASP A 334 -23.60 12.46 23.33
N ASP A 335 -23.99 11.36 22.68
CA ASP A 335 -23.09 10.25 22.35
C ASP A 335 -22.13 10.58 21.19
N GLU A 336 -22.56 11.37 20.21
CA GLU A 336 -21.75 11.72 19.03
C GLU A 336 -20.65 12.75 19.37
N ALA A 337 -20.95 13.70 20.27
CA ALA A 337 -20.00 14.69 20.77
C ALA A 337 -18.90 14.06 21.64
N ALA A 338 -19.23 13.02 22.41
CA ALA A 338 -18.28 12.25 23.22
C ALA A 338 -17.35 11.36 22.37
N LEU A 339 -17.80 10.92 21.18
CA LEU A 339 -17.04 10.01 20.31
C LEU A 339 -15.99 10.71 19.45
N ALA A 340 -16.25 11.94 19.00
CA ALA A 340 -15.35 12.67 18.08
C ALA A 340 -13.90 12.84 18.59
N PRO A 341 -13.63 13.15 19.87
CA PRO A 341 -12.26 13.26 20.39
C PRO A 341 -11.52 11.93 20.37
N LYS A 342 -12.20 10.82 20.66
CA LYS A 342 -11.63 9.47 20.61
C LYS A 342 -11.22 9.10 19.18
N LEU A 343 -12.09 9.37 18.21
CA LEU A 343 -11.81 9.15 16.79
C LEU A 343 -10.67 10.06 16.27
N CYS A 344 -10.56 11.28 16.78
CA CYS A 344 -9.47 12.20 16.46
C CYS A 344 -8.11 11.66 16.97
N LEU A 345 -8.04 11.16 18.20
CA LEU A 345 -6.83 10.53 18.74
C LEU A 345 -6.43 9.28 17.93
N GLN A 346 -7.42 8.47 17.54
CA GLN A 346 -7.18 7.33 16.66
C GLN A 346 -6.64 7.75 15.28
N LEU A 347 -7.18 8.83 14.70
CA LEU A 347 -6.67 9.39 13.45
C LEU A 347 -5.21 9.83 13.61
N LEU A 348 -4.89 10.66 14.61
CA LEU A 348 -3.53 11.15 14.87
C LEU A 348 -2.51 10.01 15.01
N ARG A 349 -2.91 8.89 15.62
CA ARG A 349 -2.10 7.68 15.70
C ARG A 349 -1.80 7.08 14.33
N LEU A 350 -2.83 6.91 13.49
CA LEU A 350 -2.73 6.28 12.18
C LEU A 350 -2.04 7.14 11.12
N LEU A 351 -1.96 8.46 11.29
CA LEU A 351 -1.36 9.37 10.31
C LEU A 351 0.14 9.09 10.14
N PRO A 352 0.67 8.97 8.91
CA PRO A 352 2.09 8.81 8.62
C PRO A 352 2.84 10.16 8.60
N LEU A 353 2.23 11.21 9.17
CA LEU A 353 2.71 12.60 9.20
C LEU A 353 3.26 12.94 10.58
N GLN A 354 4.23 13.85 10.64
CA GLN A 354 4.70 14.42 11.90
C GLN A 354 3.62 15.34 12.48
N ILE A 355 3.30 15.17 13.75
CA ILE A 355 2.29 15.97 14.44
C ILE A 355 2.90 17.33 14.82
N PRO A 356 2.32 18.46 14.37
CA PRO A 356 2.83 19.78 14.72
C PRO A 356 2.73 20.10 16.21
N GLN A 357 3.64 20.95 16.70
CA GLN A 357 3.67 21.35 18.11
C GLN A 357 2.35 21.95 18.62
N TYR A 358 1.67 22.78 17.82
CA TYR A 358 0.40 23.38 18.23
C TYR A 358 -0.73 22.36 18.46
N VAL A 359 -0.64 21.17 17.85
CA VAL A 359 -1.56 20.06 18.13
C VAL A 359 -1.14 19.36 19.42
N ILE A 360 0.16 19.14 19.60
CA ILE A 360 0.74 18.55 20.82
C ILE A 360 0.33 19.36 22.05
N ASP A 361 0.40 20.69 21.98
CA ASP A 361 0.00 21.59 23.06
C ASP A 361 -1.49 21.42 23.46
N ARG A 362 -2.35 21.01 22.53
CA ARG A 362 -3.79 20.75 22.80
C ARG A 362 -4.04 19.38 23.41
N LEU A 363 -3.16 18.41 23.15
CA LEU A 363 -3.20 17.09 23.78
C LEU A 363 -2.86 17.14 25.28
N GLU A 364 -2.31 18.26 25.78
CA GLU A 364 -2.06 18.46 27.21
C GLU A 364 -3.34 18.72 28.03
N SER A 365 -4.51 18.77 27.39
CA SER A 365 -5.79 18.97 28.07
C SER A 365 -6.15 17.77 28.97
N PRO A 366 -6.55 17.97 30.24
CA PRO A 366 -6.71 16.90 31.24
C PRO A 366 -7.91 15.96 31.02
N ASN A 367 -8.78 16.26 30.04
CA ASN A 367 -10.06 15.57 29.82
C ASN A 367 -10.06 14.60 28.63
N LEU A 368 -8.88 14.29 28.09
CA LEU A 368 -8.71 13.39 26.95
C LEU A 368 -8.47 11.95 27.42
N ASN A 369 -8.83 10.97 26.58
CA ASN A 369 -8.67 9.55 26.88
C ASN A 369 -7.19 9.20 27.13
N GLU A 370 -6.85 8.87 28.38
CA GLU A 370 -5.48 8.61 28.81
C GLU A 370 -4.86 7.42 28.06
N ASP A 371 -5.56 6.29 27.90
CA ASP A 371 -5.05 5.10 27.21
C ASP A 371 -4.67 5.41 25.74
N ALA A 372 -5.49 6.19 25.04
CA ALA A 372 -5.22 6.58 23.65
C ALA A 372 -4.03 7.55 23.53
N LEU A 373 -3.84 8.45 24.50
CA LEU A 373 -2.67 9.33 24.55
C LEU A 373 -1.38 8.55 24.83
N LEU A 374 -1.46 7.51 25.65
CA LEU A 374 -0.31 6.65 25.95
C LEU A 374 0.18 5.87 24.73
N GLU A 375 -0.74 5.32 23.93
CA GLU A 375 -0.41 4.70 22.65
C GLU A 375 0.25 5.70 21.69
N LEU A 376 -0.28 6.93 21.64
CA LEU A 376 0.26 7.99 20.79
C LEU A 376 1.69 8.41 21.20
N ILE A 377 1.99 8.52 22.50
CA ILE A 377 3.34 8.79 23.01
C ILE A 377 4.31 7.70 22.56
N GLY A 378 3.92 6.42 22.67
CA GLY A 378 4.78 5.30 22.31
C GLY A 378 5.05 5.17 20.81
N GLU A 379 4.04 5.40 19.97
CA GLU A 379 4.17 5.25 18.51
C GLU A 379 4.75 6.48 17.81
N LYS A 380 4.46 7.70 18.29
CA LYS A 380 4.89 8.96 17.67
C LYS A 380 6.05 9.64 18.39
N ALA A 381 6.54 9.06 19.49
CA ALA A 381 7.59 9.62 20.33
C ALA A 381 7.32 11.08 20.79
N ILE A 382 6.06 11.37 21.10
CA ILE A 382 5.63 12.72 21.51
C ILE A 382 5.90 12.91 23.00
N ASN A 383 6.39 14.10 23.37
CA ASN A 383 6.51 14.50 24.76
C ASN A 383 5.23 15.19 25.25
N LEU A 384 4.53 14.59 26.22
CA LEU A 384 3.35 15.18 26.88
C LEU A 384 3.53 15.20 28.41
N PRO A 385 4.20 16.22 28.99
CA PRO A 385 4.54 16.29 30.41
C PRO A 385 3.37 16.05 31.38
N HIS A 386 2.16 16.52 31.04
CA HIS A 386 0.96 16.35 31.88
C HIS A 386 0.54 14.89 32.04
N VAL A 387 0.49 14.15 30.92
CA VAL A 387 0.19 12.71 30.88
C VAL A 387 1.31 11.93 31.56
N VAL A 388 2.55 12.36 31.34
CA VAL A 388 3.75 11.73 31.88
C VAL A 388 3.82 11.77 33.41
N SER A 389 3.27 12.81 34.04
CA SER A 389 3.17 12.90 35.49
C SER A 389 2.18 11.88 36.12
N ARG A 390 1.24 11.34 35.33
CA ARG A 390 0.18 10.41 35.76
C ARG A 390 0.43 8.95 35.33
N LEU A 391 1.45 8.72 34.50
CA LEU A 391 1.99 7.43 34.07
C LEU A 391 2.41 6.39 35.13
N PRO A 392 2.70 6.71 36.42
CA PRO A 392 3.25 5.73 37.36
C PRO A 392 2.45 4.43 37.56
N LYS A 393 1.17 4.39 37.14
CA LYS A 393 0.29 3.22 37.27
C LYS A 393 0.18 2.37 35.99
N ALA A 394 0.65 2.84 34.84
CA ALA A 394 0.47 2.19 33.52
C ALA A 394 1.77 1.65 32.89
N ALA A 395 2.91 1.77 33.59
CA ALA A 395 4.25 1.47 33.07
C ALA A 395 4.45 0.03 32.54
N ASP A 396 3.71 -0.96 33.08
CA ASP A 396 3.83 -2.36 32.67
C ASP A 396 3.26 -2.67 31.27
N ARG A 397 2.46 -1.76 30.70
CA ARG A 397 1.77 -1.98 29.41
C ARG A 397 2.45 -1.28 28.22
N LEU A 398 3.54 -0.54 28.44
CA LEU A 398 4.06 0.41 27.45
C LEU A 398 5.36 -0.06 26.78
N PRO A 399 5.60 0.31 25.49
CA PRO A 399 6.82 -0.03 24.78
C PRO A 399 7.99 0.87 25.23
N ILE A 400 8.61 0.52 26.37
CA ILE A 400 9.71 1.28 27.02
C ILE A 400 10.87 1.58 26.06
N ASP A 401 11.17 0.67 25.14
CA ASP A 401 12.31 0.81 24.22
C ASP A 401 12.17 1.99 23.23
N LYS A 402 10.94 2.45 22.98
CA LYS A 402 10.65 3.53 22.03
C LYS A 402 10.43 4.90 22.67
N MET A 403 10.49 4.98 24.00
CA MET A 403 10.21 6.20 24.73
C MET A 403 11.42 7.15 24.76
N PRO A 404 11.18 8.47 24.68
CA PRO A 404 12.25 9.46 24.81
C PRO A 404 12.69 9.60 26.28
N LEU A 405 13.95 10.01 26.50
CA LEU A 405 14.59 10.03 27.82
C LEU A 405 13.80 10.79 28.88
N ASN A 406 13.32 11.98 28.53
CA ASN A 406 12.51 12.84 29.39
C ASN A 406 11.20 12.19 29.88
N VAL A 407 10.65 11.22 29.13
CA VAL A 407 9.48 10.43 29.55
C VAL A 407 9.91 9.33 30.51
N LEU A 408 11.02 8.65 30.20
CA LEU A 408 11.58 7.58 31.02
C LEU A 408 11.97 8.04 32.43
N GLU A 409 12.50 9.26 32.56
CA GLU A 409 12.91 9.83 33.86
C GLU A 409 11.77 10.01 34.86
N VAL A 410 10.52 10.08 34.38
CA VAL A 410 9.32 10.27 35.22
C VAL A 410 8.62 8.94 35.54
N LEU A 411 8.99 7.85 34.86
CA LEU A 411 8.41 6.53 35.09
C LEU A 411 8.90 5.91 36.41
N PRO A 412 8.13 4.95 36.98
CA PRO A 412 8.58 4.18 38.12
C PRO A 412 9.93 3.49 37.83
N SER A 413 10.75 3.33 38.85
CA SER A 413 12.09 2.73 38.79
C SER A 413 12.08 1.21 38.55
N LEU A 414 11.42 0.78 37.48
CA LEU A 414 11.44 -0.60 36.99
C LEU A 414 12.82 -0.92 36.39
N PRO A 415 13.29 -2.18 36.48
CA PRO A 415 14.58 -2.57 35.91
C PRO A 415 14.72 -2.29 34.40
N SER A 416 13.64 -2.40 33.63
CA SER A 416 13.59 -2.09 32.20
C SER A 416 13.76 -0.59 31.92
N VAL A 417 13.06 0.25 32.68
CA VAL A 417 13.17 1.73 32.61
C VAL A 417 14.59 2.17 32.98
N GLN A 418 15.14 1.63 34.08
CA GLN A 418 16.50 1.94 34.52
C GLN A 418 17.56 1.56 33.48
N LYS A 419 17.43 0.37 32.88
CA LYS A 419 18.32 -0.05 31.77
C LYS A 419 18.22 0.90 30.58
N ARG A 420 17.03 1.38 30.24
CA ARG A 420 16.84 2.31 29.12
C ARG A 420 17.37 3.71 29.43
N ILE A 421 17.19 4.23 30.65
CA ILE A 421 17.81 5.49 31.09
C ILE A 421 19.34 5.36 31.06
N ALA A 422 19.88 4.24 31.53
CA ALA A 422 21.31 3.96 31.50
C ALA A 422 21.86 3.97 30.07
N TYR A 423 21.13 3.40 29.11
CA TYR A 423 21.48 3.47 27.68
C TYR A 423 21.69 4.92 27.18
N PHE A 424 20.94 5.90 27.67
CA PHE A 424 21.10 7.30 27.26
C PHE A 424 22.13 8.09 28.09
N THR A 425 22.31 7.74 29.37
CA THR A 425 23.04 8.56 30.34
C THR A 425 24.43 8.04 30.69
N GLU A 426 24.71 6.75 30.45
CA GLU A 426 26.01 6.17 30.73
C GLU A 426 27.11 6.79 29.87
N SER A 427 28.30 6.94 30.45
CA SER A 427 29.47 7.44 29.73
C SER A 427 29.85 6.49 28.60
N SER A 428 30.46 7.04 27.55
CA SER A 428 30.96 6.22 26.46
C SER A 428 32.06 5.27 26.94
N ILE A 429 32.00 4.02 26.51
CA ILE A 429 33.08 3.04 26.67
C ILE A 429 34.21 3.34 25.68
N LEU A 430 33.91 4.06 24.59
CA LEU A 430 34.85 4.47 23.57
C LEU A 430 35.41 5.88 23.88
N PRO A 431 36.73 6.05 24.05
CA PRO A 431 37.30 7.38 24.14
C PRO A 431 37.16 8.13 22.80
N SER A 432 36.90 9.44 22.83
CA SER A 432 36.62 10.27 21.64
C SER A 432 37.75 10.31 20.59
N ASN A 433 38.98 9.89 20.96
CA ASN A 433 40.13 9.78 20.06
C ASN A 433 40.65 8.34 19.97
N ALA A 434 39.78 7.35 20.13
CA ALA A 434 40.16 5.94 20.04
C ALA A 434 40.73 5.60 18.66
N PRO A 435 41.84 4.86 18.56
CA PRO A 435 42.27 4.26 17.30
C PRO A 435 41.18 3.34 16.75
N LEU A 436 40.99 3.30 15.42
CA LEU A 436 39.99 2.45 14.77
C LEU A 436 40.07 0.97 15.16
N ILE A 437 41.28 0.44 15.39
CA ILE A 437 41.48 -0.95 15.83
C ILE A 437 40.84 -1.18 17.20
N LEU A 438 41.04 -0.24 18.13
CA LEU A 438 40.46 -0.29 19.46
C LEU A 438 38.93 -0.15 19.37
N ALA A 439 38.45 0.81 18.58
CA ALA A 439 37.02 1.01 18.35
C ALA A 439 36.34 -0.27 17.83
N ASN A 440 36.90 -0.89 16.79
CA ASN A 440 36.37 -2.11 16.20
C ASN A 440 36.37 -3.29 17.19
N THR A 441 37.41 -3.39 18.03
CA THR A 441 37.49 -4.43 19.07
C THR A 441 36.39 -4.23 20.12
N ILE A 442 36.23 -3.01 20.61
CA ILE A 442 35.17 -2.66 21.57
C ILE A 442 33.78 -2.94 20.99
N ILE A 443 33.51 -2.56 19.74
CA ILE A 443 32.22 -2.82 19.07
C ILE A 443 31.91 -4.31 18.96
N LYS A 444 32.92 -5.16 18.76
CA LYS A 444 32.74 -6.62 18.65
C LYS A 444 32.57 -7.28 20.01
N ASP A 445 33.33 -6.84 21.01
CA ASP A 445 33.44 -7.52 22.30
C ASP A 445 32.46 -6.99 23.35
N ALA A 446 31.96 -5.76 23.22
CA ALA A 446 31.04 -5.18 24.19
C ALA A 446 29.69 -5.93 24.18
N GLU A 447 29.14 -6.21 25.36
CA GLU A 447 27.81 -6.81 25.44
C GLU A 447 26.74 -5.84 24.92
N HIS A 448 26.82 -4.57 25.33
CA HIS A 448 25.88 -3.50 24.96
C HIS A 448 26.61 -2.22 24.56
N ILE A 449 26.05 -1.50 23.58
CA ILE A 449 26.51 -0.18 23.14
C ILE A 449 25.46 0.84 23.56
N ASN A 450 25.85 1.80 24.41
CA ASN A 450 24.99 2.90 24.81
C ASN A 450 25.01 4.05 23.78
N GLU A 451 24.07 4.99 23.89
CA GLU A 451 23.90 6.10 22.94
C GLU A 451 25.18 6.94 22.79
N ASN A 452 25.84 7.23 23.92
CA ASN A 452 27.08 8.03 23.90
C ASN A 452 28.23 7.29 23.20
N THR A 453 28.30 5.96 23.32
CA THR A 453 29.27 5.14 22.57
C THR A 453 28.97 5.08 21.09
N ALA A 454 27.70 5.00 20.71
CA ALA A 454 27.28 5.04 19.32
C ALA A 454 27.63 6.41 18.68
N ASN A 455 27.41 7.52 19.40
CA ASN A 455 27.78 8.86 18.95
C ASN A 455 29.30 9.06 18.84
N CYS A 456 30.07 8.65 19.86
CA CYS A 456 31.53 8.70 19.79
C CYS A 456 32.09 7.84 18.63
N LEU A 457 31.47 6.71 18.34
CA LEU A 457 31.85 5.89 17.19
C LEU A 457 31.67 6.66 15.87
N VAL A 458 30.54 7.35 15.70
CA VAL A 458 30.30 8.17 14.50
C VAL A 458 31.33 9.27 14.37
N GLU A 459 31.69 9.95 15.47
CA GLU A 459 32.76 10.96 15.47
C GLU A 459 34.11 10.39 15.03
N VAL A 460 34.48 9.22 15.57
CA VAL A 460 35.73 8.52 15.21
C VAL A 460 35.71 8.11 13.73
N LEU A 461 34.62 7.52 13.24
CA LEU A 461 34.48 7.14 11.83
C LEU A 461 34.58 8.37 10.92
N ASN A 462 33.90 9.45 11.26
CA ASN A 462 33.90 10.68 10.50
C ASN A 462 35.30 11.30 10.42
N HIS A 463 36.04 11.32 11.53
CA HIS A 463 37.41 11.80 11.59
C HIS A 463 38.33 11.02 10.64
N HIS A 464 38.25 9.70 10.67
CA HIS A 464 39.12 8.83 9.87
C HIS A 464 38.73 8.75 8.39
N LEU A 465 37.46 8.92 8.04
CA LEU A 465 37.01 8.95 6.65
C LEU A 465 37.29 10.30 5.97
N ASN A 466 37.31 11.41 6.73
CA ASN A 466 37.55 12.75 6.20
C ASN A 466 38.97 13.29 6.42
N LEU A 467 39.99 12.42 6.48
CA LEU A 467 41.39 12.82 6.59
C LEU A 467 41.84 13.72 5.42
N GLU A 468 42.62 14.76 5.72
CA GLU A 468 43.20 15.66 4.71
C GLU A 468 44.12 14.95 3.73
N VAL A 469 44.84 13.92 4.21
CA VAL A 469 45.70 13.06 3.41
C VAL A 469 45.04 11.69 3.29
N ALA A 470 44.71 11.30 2.06
CA ALA A 470 44.05 10.03 1.80
C ALA A 470 44.97 8.84 2.11
N ASP A 471 44.54 8.00 3.06
CA ASP A 471 45.22 6.77 3.47
C ASP A 471 44.27 5.59 3.29
N LEU A 472 44.61 4.69 2.37
CA LEU A 472 43.77 3.56 2.00
C LEU A 472 43.61 2.55 3.14
N GLU A 473 44.64 2.31 3.94
CA GLU A 473 44.57 1.36 5.06
C GLU A 473 43.65 1.88 6.16
N GLN A 474 43.77 3.18 6.48
CA GLN A 474 42.88 3.84 7.45
C GLN A 474 41.43 3.84 6.98
N TYR A 475 41.18 4.13 5.70
CA TYR A 475 39.82 4.08 5.15
C TYR A 475 39.23 2.67 5.18
N GLN A 476 40.01 1.64 4.84
CA GLN A 476 39.56 0.25 4.92
C GLN A 476 39.21 -0.14 6.37
N LEU A 477 40.06 0.20 7.33
CA LEU A 477 39.80 -0.04 8.75
C LEU A 477 38.54 0.68 9.25
N ALA A 478 38.29 1.91 8.75
CA ALA A 478 37.09 2.66 9.10
C ALA A 478 35.81 1.98 8.58
N ILE A 479 35.82 1.50 7.33
CA ILE A 479 34.69 0.77 6.74
C ILE A 479 34.45 -0.55 7.45
N ASP A 480 35.51 -1.28 7.83
CA ASP A 480 35.39 -2.53 8.59
C ASP A 480 34.80 -2.31 9.99
N ALA A 481 35.18 -1.21 10.65
CA ALA A 481 34.61 -0.81 11.93
C ALA A 481 33.14 -0.42 11.77
N ALA A 482 32.79 0.37 10.75
CA ALA A 482 31.42 0.73 10.43
C ALA A 482 30.55 -0.49 10.11
N ALA A 483 31.06 -1.45 9.33
CA ALA A 483 30.37 -2.71 9.02
C ALA A 483 30.17 -3.61 10.24
N SER A 484 31.08 -3.55 11.21
CA SER A 484 30.92 -4.27 12.47
C SER A 484 29.86 -3.61 13.35
N ALA A 485 29.79 -2.27 13.34
CA ALA A 485 28.80 -1.50 14.08
C ALA A 485 27.39 -1.61 13.49
N ALA A 486 27.25 -1.59 12.17
CA ALA A 486 25.97 -1.70 11.46
C ALA A 486 25.20 -3.00 11.76
N LYS A 487 25.88 -4.03 12.28
CA LYS A 487 25.25 -5.30 12.67
C LYS A 487 24.59 -5.24 14.06
N ARG A 488 24.80 -4.15 14.81
CA ARG A 488 24.28 -3.95 16.17
C ARG A 488 22.94 -3.21 16.10
N SER A 489 21.90 -3.81 16.67
CA SER A 489 20.57 -3.20 16.78
C SER A 489 20.57 -1.82 17.41
N GLU A 490 21.47 -1.60 18.36
CA GLU A 490 21.65 -0.37 19.12
C GLU A 490 22.11 0.79 18.22
N VAL A 491 22.76 0.49 17.09
CA VAL A 491 23.34 1.48 16.16
C VAL A 491 22.41 1.72 14.95
N HIS A 492 21.30 0.99 14.81
CA HIS A 492 20.41 1.10 13.64
C HIS A 492 19.92 2.52 13.37
N HIS A 493 19.65 3.30 14.42
CA HIS A 493 19.23 4.70 14.29
C HIS A 493 20.29 5.63 13.66
N LEU A 494 21.56 5.19 13.57
CA LEU A 494 22.67 5.92 12.97
C LEU A 494 23.01 5.44 11.54
N HIS A 495 22.29 4.46 11.00
CA HIS A 495 22.58 3.91 9.67
C HIS A 495 22.59 4.97 8.57
N ASP A 496 21.67 5.93 8.59
CA ASP A 496 21.66 7.06 7.66
C ASP A 496 22.93 7.90 7.75
N HIS A 497 23.42 8.14 8.97
CA HIS A 497 24.63 8.92 9.21
C HIS A 497 25.88 8.16 8.72
N ILE A 498 25.91 6.85 8.95
CA ILE A 498 26.96 5.97 8.41
C ILE A 498 26.94 6.02 6.88
N ALA A 499 25.78 5.91 6.25
CA ALA A 499 25.66 5.99 4.79
C ALA A 499 26.18 7.33 4.25
N GLN A 500 25.80 8.44 4.89
CA GLN A 500 26.25 9.80 4.53
C GLN A 500 27.78 9.93 4.54
N MET A 501 28.45 9.34 5.54
CA MET A 501 29.91 9.32 5.60
C MET A 501 30.54 8.49 4.48
N VAL A 502 29.85 7.44 4.00
CA VAL A 502 30.36 6.51 2.98
C VAL A 502 30.18 7.06 1.55
N TRP A 503 29.12 7.83 1.27
CA TRP A 503 28.83 8.30 -0.10
C TRP A 503 30.00 8.99 -0.81
N PRO A 504 30.77 9.91 -0.18
CA PRO A 504 31.95 10.55 -0.80
C PRO A 504 32.96 9.54 -1.36
N HIS A 505 33.09 8.39 -0.71
CA HIS A 505 34.06 7.35 -1.02
C HIS A 505 33.64 6.40 -2.15
N LEU A 506 32.42 6.51 -2.66
CA LEU A 506 31.97 5.77 -3.85
C LEU A 506 32.63 6.28 -5.14
N LYS A 507 33.25 7.47 -5.11
CA LYS A 507 33.96 8.05 -6.25
C LYS A 507 35.42 7.55 -6.27
N PRO A 508 35.99 7.21 -7.45
CA PRO A 508 37.41 6.91 -7.56
C PRO A 508 38.29 8.04 -7.02
N ASN A 509 39.15 7.72 -6.05
CA ASN A 509 40.13 8.66 -5.52
C ASN A 509 41.42 8.57 -6.35
N LYS A 510 41.76 9.68 -7.03
CA LYS A 510 42.95 9.76 -7.90
C LYS A 510 44.27 9.49 -7.15
N ALA A 511 44.30 9.68 -5.83
CA ALA A 511 45.48 9.37 -5.01
C ALA A 511 45.83 7.88 -5.02
N PHE A 512 44.84 6.99 -5.24
CA PHE A 512 45.03 5.54 -5.27
C PHE A 512 45.19 4.98 -6.69
N ILE A 513 45.19 5.85 -7.71
CA ILE A 513 45.29 5.44 -9.11
C ILE A 513 46.69 5.73 -9.62
N ARG A 514 47.42 4.67 -10.01
CA ARG A 514 48.75 4.75 -10.60
C ARG A 514 48.68 4.42 -12.08
N THR A 515 49.30 5.23 -12.93
CA THR A 515 49.39 4.92 -14.37
C THR A 515 50.79 4.43 -14.69
N ILE A 516 50.89 3.18 -15.13
CA ILE A 516 52.11 2.61 -15.68
C ILE A 516 52.11 2.88 -17.20
N LYS A 517 53.17 3.52 -17.70
CA LYS A 517 53.34 3.78 -19.13
C LYS A 517 54.57 3.04 -19.64
N VAL A 518 54.37 2.16 -20.62
CA VAL A 518 55.45 1.41 -21.31
C VAL A 518 55.32 1.67 -22.81
N GLY A 519 56.17 2.56 -23.34
CA GLY A 519 56.07 3.02 -24.73
C GLY A 519 54.74 3.73 -25.03
N ASN A 520 53.97 3.21 -25.98
CA ASN A 520 52.63 3.70 -26.33
C ASN A 520 51.50 3.09 -25.48
N MET A 521 51.79 2.06 -24.67
CA MET A 521 50.81 1.45 -23.78
C MET A 521 50.73 2.23 -22.47
N LYS A 522 49.50 2.52 -22.04
CA LYS A 522 49.18 3.07 -20.71
C LYS A 522 48.24 2.11 -20.02
N GLN A 523 48.56 1.71 -18.80
CA GLN A 523 47.68 0.92 -17.94
C GLN A 523 47.48 1.69 -16.63
N ALA A 524 46.23 1.93 -16.26
CA ALA A 524 45.88 2.45 -14.95
C ALA A 524 45.67 1.27 -14.00
N ILE A 525 46.25 1.35 -12.81
CA ILE A 525 46.04 0.44 -11.68
C ILE A 525 45.37 1.27 -10.59
N ASP A 526 44.18 0.86 -10.17
CA ASP A 526 43.42 1.51 -9.11
C ASP A 526 43.46 0.63 -7.85
N ASP A 527 44.31 0.98 -6.90
CA ASP A 527 44.44 0.25 -5.63
C ASP A 527 43.16 0.43 -4.75
N GLY A 528 42.33 1.43 -5.07
CA GLY A 528 41.14 1.79 -4.30
C GLY A 528 39.88 1.00 -4.67
N VAL A 529 39.91 0.11 -5.66
CA VAL A 529 38.74 -0.68 -6.09
C VAL A 529 38.18 -1.53 -4.95
N SER A 530 39.04 -2.28 -4.25
CA SER A 530 38.61 -3.15 -3.14
C SER A 530 37.94 -2.35 -2.02
N PHE A 531 38.44 -1.14 -1.75
CA PHE A 531 37.84 -0.26 -0.76
C PHE A 531 36.44 0.20 -1.20
N ARG A 532 36.27 0.61 -2.47
CA ARG A 532 34.95 1.00 -2.99
C ARG A 532 33.95 -0.16 -2.98
N LEU A 533 34.39 -1.39 -3.30
CA LEU A 533 33.55 -2.59 -3.16
C LEU A 533 33.05 -2.79 -1.72
N ASN A 534 33.93 -2.58 -0.74
CA ASN A 534 33.54 -2.66 0.67
C ASN A 534 32.55 -1.56 1.06
N CYS A 535 32.66 -0.35 0.50
CA CYS A 535 31.67 0.71 0.68
C CYS A 535 30.29 0.29 0.15
N TYR A 536 30.21 -0.26 -1.06
CA TYR A 536 28.94 -0.77 -1.61
C TYR A 536 28.36 -1.90 -0.76
N THR A 537 29.22 -2.83 -0.31
CA THR A 537 28.84 -3.96 0.55
C THR A 537 28.30 -3.48 1.90
N LEU A 538 28.91 -2.44 2.49
CA LEU A 538 28.41 -1.82 3.72
C LEU A 538 27.03 -1.19 3.48
N LEU A 539 26.86 -0.39 2.42
CA LEU A 539 25.58 0.24 2.10
C LEU A 539 24.45 -0.78 1.90
N GLN A 540 24.74 -1.98 1.36
CA GLN A 540 23.76 -3.06 1.21
C GLN A 540 23.27 -3.64 2.55
N GLN A 541 24.04 -3.47 3.63
CA GLN A 541 23.75 -4.00 4.98
C GLN A 541 22.98 -3.00 5.86
N LEU A 542 22.97 -1.72 5.49
CA LEU A 542 22.32 -0.67 6.29
C LEU A 542 20.81 -0.70 6.08
N ASP A 543 20.08 -0.57 7.19
CA ASP A 543 18.64 -0.25 7.19
C ASP A 543 18.47 1.26 7.13
N LEU A 544 18.03 1.76 5.98
CA LEU A 544 18.11 3.18 5.62
C LEU A 544 16.74 3.81 5.54
N SER A 545 16.64 5.08 5.95
CA SER A 545 15.44 5.87 5.70
C SER A 545 15.20 6.05 4.20
N TYR A 546 13.95 6.30 3.84
CA TYR A 546 13.57 6.57 2.45
C TYR A 546 14.40 7.70 1.81
N THR A 547 14.70 8.76 2.56
CA THR A 547 15.53 9.86 2.06
C THR A 547 16.94 9.38 1.71
N ALA A 548 17.57 8.58 2.57
CA ALA A 548 18.89 8.00 2.31
C ALA A 548 18.86 7.00 1.15
N GLN A 549 17.79 6.19 1.03
CA GLN A 549 17.58 5.29 -0.10
C GLN A 549 17.57 6.05 -1.45
N CYS A 550 16.83 7.16 -1.54
CA CYS A 550 16.80 7.98 -2.76
C CYS A 550 18.18 8.53 -3.13
N VAL A 551 18.98 8.97 -2.15
CA VAL A 551 20.35 9.43 -2.40
C VAL A 551 21.23 8.29 -2.91
N ILE A 552 21.12 7.08 -2.34
CA ILE A 552 21.88 5.92 -2.83
C ILE A 552 21.55 5.59 -4.28
N LEU A 553 20.28 5.66 -4.68
CA LEU A 553 19.89 5.45 -6.08
C LEU A 553 20.59 6.46 -7.01
N GLN A 554 20.65 7.73 -6.62
CA GLN A 554 21.41 8.75 -7.36
C GLN A 554 22.90 8.41 -7.41
N GLU A 555 23.50 8.09 -6.28
CA GLU A 555 24.93 7.85 -6.18
C GLU A 555 25.38 6.59 -6.94
N CYS A 556 24.56 5.55 -7.00
CA CYS A 556 24.79 4.39 -7.86
C CYS A 556 24.78 4.79 -9.34
N ALA A 557 23.80 5.56 -9.79
CA ALA A 557 23.70 6.02 -11.18
C ALA A 557 24.79 7.04 -11.57
N GLU A 558 25.22 7.88 -10.63
CA GLU A 558 26.19 8.94 -10.87
C GLU A 558 27.64 8.50 -10.75
N ARG A 559 27.94 7.53 -9.87
CA ARG A 559 29.30 7.08 -9.56
C ARG A 559 29.49 5.61 -9.95
N GLY A 560 28.69 4.71 -9.40
CA GLY A 560 28.85 3.26 -9.57
C GLY A 560 28.78 2.81 -11.02
N PHE A 561 27.76 3.25 -11.76
CA PHE A 561 27.56 2.85 -13.17
C PHE A 561 28.62 3.39 -14.12
N LYS A 562 29.46 4.35 -13.69
CA LYS A 562 30.59 4.87 -14.47
C LYS A 562 31.91 4.16 -14.20
N ASP A 563 31.99 3.38 -13.12
CA ASP A 563 33.24 2.80 -12.63
C ASP A 563 33.58 1.50 -13.39
N GLU A 564 34.56 0.74 -12.93
CA GLU A 564 34.93 -0.55 -13.52
C GLU A 564 33.88 -1.65 -13.33
N SER A 565 34.03 -2.78 -14.04
CA SER A 565 33.00 -3.84 -14.12
C SER A 565 32.58 -4.39 -12.76
N SER A 566 33.53 -4.63 -11.85
CA SER A 566 33.25 -5.16 -10.51
C SER A 566 32.39 -4.21 -9.66
N ILE A 567 32.70 -2.91 -9.73
CA ILE A 567 31.95 -1.86 -9.03
C ILE A 567 30.58 -1.67 -9.67
N LYS A 568 30.47 -1.74 -11.01
CA LYS A 568 29.18 -1.69 -11.70
C LYS A 568 28.26 -2.82 -11.24
N GLU A 569 28.78 -4.04 -11.11
CA GLU A 569 28.06 -5.20 -10.59
C GLU A 569 27.51 -4.93 -9.18
N ALA A 570 28.35 -4.52 -8.24
CA ALA A 570 27.94 -4.21 -6.86
C ALA A 570 26.94 -3.03 -6.76
N ALA A 571 27.16 -1.98 -7.56
CA ALA A 571 26.30 -0.80 -7.59
C ALA A 571 24.92 -1.12 -8.17
N ALA A 572 24.84 -1.97 -9.19
CA ALA A 572 23.58 -2.38 -9.79
C ALA A 572 22.77 -3.28 -8.86
N GLU A 573 23.43 -4.21 -8.16
CA GLU A 573 22.78 -5.04 -7.14
C GLU A 573 22.20 -4.17 -6.01
N LEU A 574 22.98 -3.22 -5.49
CA LEU A 574 22.50 -2.26 -4.50
C LEU A 574 21.34 -1.42 -5.04
N PHE A 575 21.46 -0.91 -6.27
CA PHE A 575 20.44 -0.08 -6.90
C PHE A 575 19.12 -0.83 -7.05
N THR A 576 19.12 -2.05 -7.59
CA THR A 576 17.89 -2.84 -7.78
C THR A 576 17.24 -3.15 -6.44
N LYS A 577 18.01 -3.60 -5.44
CA LYS A 577 17.50 -3.87 -4.09
C LYS A 577 16.86 -2.63 -3.45
N VAL A 578 17.54 -1.49 -3.52
CA VAL A 578 17.04 -0.24 -2.93
C VAL A 578 15.83 0.29 -3.70
N LEU A 579 15.81 0.15 -5.03
CA LEU A 579 14.69 0.58 -5.85
C LEU A 579 13.42 -0.21 -5.53
N GLU A 580 13.51 -1.53 -5.39
CA GLU A 580 12.38 -2.39 -5.00
C GLU A 580 11.79 -1.99 -3.64
N LEU A 581 12.65 -1.71 -2.65
CA LEU A 581 12.23 -1.28 -1.32
C LEU A 581 11.63 0.14 -1.31
N ALA A 582 12.23 1.06 -2.05
CA ALA A 582 11.82 2.46 -2.09
C ALA A 582 10.61 2.71 -3.00
N TRP A 583 10.30 1.77 -3.91
CA TRP A 583 9.32 1.95 -4.98
C TRP A 583 7.96 2.50 -4.54
N PRO A 584 7.29 1.97 -3.49
CA PRO A 584 6.00 2.52 -3.05
C PRO A 584 6.09 4.01 -2.69
N ASN A 585 7.16 4.40 -1.99
CA ASN A 585 7.39 5.78 -1.60
C ASN A 585 7.79 6.66 -2.78
N ILE A 586 8.63 6.16 -3.70
CA ILE A 586 8.97 6.88 -4.94
C ILE A 586 7.71 7.19 -5.72
N ARG A 587 6.85 6.18 -5.93
CA ARG A 587 5.61 6.35 -6.64
C ARG A 587 4.74 7.41 -5.99
N ILE A 588 4.63 7.45 -4.66
CA ILE A 588 3.75 8.42 -3.95
C ILE A 588 4.36 9.82 -3.86
N ARG A 589 5.64 9.92 -3.53
CA ARG A 589 6.27 11.15 -3.02
C ARG A 589 7.17 11.84 -4.03
N ASP A 590 7.92 11.08 -4.83
CA ASP A 590 9.02 11.60 -5.66
C ASP A 590 8.96 11.05 -7.11
N ALA A 591 7.74 10.80 -7.62
CA ALA A 591 7.55 10.17 -8.92
C ALA A 591 8.04 11.06 -10.08
N THR A 592 7.90 12.38 -9.95
CA THR A 592 8.42 13.36 -10.91
C THR A 592 9.94 13.30 -10.97
N TRP A 593 10.63 13.36 -9.82
CA TRP A 593 12.07 13.18 -9.72
C TRP A 593 12.54 11.86 -10.35
N PHE A 594 11.84 10.76 -10.09
CA PHE A 594 12.17 9.46 -10.66
C PHE A 594 12.15 9.46 -12.20
N VAL A 595 11.09 10.04 -12.79
CA VAL A 595 10.88 10.09 -14.25
C VAL A 595 11.79 11.12 -14.92
N GLU A 596 11.94 12.31 -14.34
CA GLU A 596 12.66 13.43 -14.97
C GLU A 596 14.16 13.42 -14.70
N HIS A 597 14.60 12.81 -13.59
CA HIS A 597 16.00 12.86 -13.15
C HIS A 597 16.64 11.48 -13.09
N LEU A 598 16.07 10.52 -12.35
CA LEU A 598 16.75 9.24 -12.13
C LEU A 598 16.77 8.36 -13.40
N CYS A 599 15.61 8.10 -14.00
CA CYS A 599 15.51 7.23 -15.19
C CYS A 599 16.36 7.73 -16.38
N PRO A 600 16.32 9.03 -16.74
CA PRO A 600 17.17 9.55 -17.82
C PRO A 600 18.66 9.39 -17.53
N ARG A 601 19.06 9.44 -16.25
CA ARG A 601 20.46 9.21 -15.86
C ARG A 601 20.86 7.75 -16.00
N VAL A 602 19.99 6.81 -15.65
CA VAL A 602 20.23 5.38 -15.88
C VAL A 602 20.36 5.10 -17.39
N GLN A 603 19.41 5.59 -18.18
CA GLN A 603 19.41 5.42 -19.64
C GLN A 603 20.67 6.03 -20.30
N ASP A 604 21.08 7.24 -19.90
CA ASP A 604 22.34 7.86 -20.36
C ASP A 604 23.56 6.98 -20.06
N ARG A 605 23.59 6.26 -18.93
CA ARG A 605 24.70 5.37 -18.57
C ARG A 605 24.76 4.14 -19.44
N VAL A 606 23.62 3.51 -19.70
CA VAL A 606 23.54 2.34 -20.58
C VAL A 606 23.96 2.73 -22.00
N GLN A 607 23.43 3.83 -22.52
CA GLN A 607 23.75 4.32 -23.86
C GLN A 607 25.24 4.69 -24.02
N LYS A 608 25.85 5.28 -22.98
CA LYS A 608 27.30 5.57 -22.97
C LYS A 608 28.14 4.31 -22.95
N LEU A 609 27.70 3.24 -22.28
CA LEU A 609 28.42 1.98 -22.26
C LEU A 609 28.30 1.24 -23.60
N LEU A 610 27.10 1.25 -24.21
CA LEU A 610 26.86 0.71 -25.55
C LEU A 610 27.71 1.41 -26.62
N SER A 611 27.77 2.75 -26.58
CA SER A 611 28.58 3.53 -27.54
C SER A 611 30.10 3.40 -27.33
N ALA A 612 30.54 2.90 -26.17
CA ALA A 612 31.94 2.65 -25.85
C ALA A 612 32.40 1.23 -26.21
N GLU A 613 31.83 0.64 -27.25
CA GLU A 613 32.14 -0.72 -27.70
C GLU A 613 33.66 -0.94 -27.87
N PRO A 614 34.22 -2.07 -27.39
CA PRO A 614 35.65 -2.35 -27.46
C PRO A 614 36.15 -2.31 -28.91
N GLN A 615 37.23 -1.58 -29.14
CA GLN A 615 37.88 -1.54 -30.46
C GLN A 615 38.43 -2.92 -30.85
N ALA A 616 38.67 -3.16 -32.14
CA ALA A 616 39.23 -4.42 -32.65
C ALA A 616 40.59 -4.82 -32.03
N THR A 617 41.32 -3.88 -31.43
CA THR A 617 42.58 -4.09 -30.73
C THR A 617 42.42 -4.35 -29.22
N ALA A 618 41.20 -4.41 -28.70
CA ALA A 618 40.94 -4.68 -27.30
C ALA A 618 41.32 -6.12 -26.92
N THR A 619 41.80 -6.29 -25.69
CA THR A 619 42.12 -7.61 -25.14
C THR A 619 40.84 -8.39 -24.83
N GLN A 620 40.91 -9.73 -24.80
CA GLN A 620 39.78 -10.58 -24.38
C GLN A 620 39.26 -10.19 -22.98
N HIS A 621 40.14 -9.77 -22.08
CA HIS A 621 39.76 -9.32 -20.75
C HIS A 621 38.92 -8.04 -20.79
N GLN A 622 39.33 -7.02 -21.56
CA GLN A 622 38.57 -5.79 -21.74
C GLN A 622 37.20 -6.02 -22.38
N ILE A 623 37.12 -6.95 -23.35
CA ILE A 623 35.85 -7.35 -23.97
C ILE A 623 34.93 -8.02 -22.95
N ALA A 624 35.48 -8.93 -22.13
CA ALA A 624 34.71 -9.59 -21.07
C ALA A 624 34.22 -8.60 -20.01
N ASP A 625 35.05 -7.65 -19.59
CA ASP A 625 34.69 -6.62 -18.60
C ASP A 625 33.60 -5.69 -19.12
N TRP A 626 33.72 -5.26 -20.38
CA TRP A 626 32.68 -4.47 -21.05
C TRP A 626 31.36 -5.25 -21.12
N ALA A 627 31.39 -6.50 -21.57
CA ALA A 627 30.20 -7.34 -21.70
C ALA A 627 29.51 -7.60 -20.36
N ARG A 628 30.29 -7.82 -19.29
CA ARG A 628 29.77 -7.95 -17.92
C ARG A 628 29.09 -6.68 -17.45
N GLY A 629 29.76 -5.54 -17.61
CA GLY A 629 29.18 -4.24 -17.26
C GLY A 629 27.91 -3.94 -18.04
N LEU A 630 27.87 -4.28 -19.33
CA LEU A 630 26.70 -4.05 -20.18
C LEU A 630 25.50 -4.86 -19.72
N LYS A 631 25.68 -6.17 -19.54
CA LYS A 631 24.62 -7.09 -19.11
C LYS A 631 23.93 -6.62 -17.81
N VAL A 632 24.73 -6.12 -16.87
CA VAL A 632 24.22 -5.65 -15.58
C VAL A 632 23.44 -4.36 -15.73
N LEU A 633 23.93 -3.40 -16.52
CA LEU A 633 23.22 -2.13 -16.74
C LEU A 633 21.96 -2.30 -17.58
N GLU A 634 21.95 -3.21 -18.56
CA GLU A 634 20.73 -3.58 -19.31
C GLU A 634 19.66 -4.16 -18.39
N HIS A 635 20.05 -4.98 -17.40
CA HIS A 635 19.12 -5.47 -16.40
C HIS A 635 18.54 -4.35 -15.53
N VAL A 636 19.37 -3.40 -15.08
CA VAL A 636 18.90 -2.22 -14.36
C VAL A 636 17.95 -1.38 -15.22
N GLU A 637 18.29 -1.16 -16.50
CA GLU A 637 17.43 -0.44 -17.43
C GLU A 637 16.07 -1.12 -17.59
N LEU A 638 16.03 -2.44 -17.74
CA LEU A 638 14.78 -3.20 -17.82
C LEU A 638 13.90 -2.99 -16.59
N VAL A 639 14.47 -3.18 -15.38
CA VAL A 639 13.74 -3.00 -14.12
C VAL A 639 13.23 -1.56 -13.98
N THR A 640 14.09 -0.57 -14.27
CA THR A 640 13.67 0.84 -14.22
C THR A 640 12.65 1.19 -15.30
N GLY A 641 12.71 0.57 -16.48
CA GLY A 641 11.84 0.83 -17.62
C GLY A 641 10.40 0.37 -17.37
N ASP A 642 10.23 -0.81 -16.79
CA ASP A 642 8.91 -1.31 -16.39
C ASP A 642 8.24 -0.36 -15.39
N ILE A 643 9.01 0.06 -14.39
CA ILE A 643 8.57 1.01 -13.35
C ILE A 643 8.31 2.41 -13.95
N PHE A 644 9.18 2.89 -14.85
CA PHE A 644 9.04 4.16 -15.54
C PHE A 644 7.74 4.23 -16.32
N ASN A 645 7.37 3.18 -17.06
CA ASN A 645 6.12 3.16 -17.82
C ASN A 645 4.90 3.29 -16.89
N ILE A 646 4.93 2.67 -15.71
CA ILE A 646 3.87 2.82 -14.70
C ILE A 646 3.77 4.27 -14.22
N VAL A 647 4.89 4.87 -13.76
CA VAL A 647 4.86 6.27 -13.25
C VAL A 647 4.51 7.26 -14.35
N LYS A 648 5.06 7.07 -15.55
CA LYS A 648 4.79 7.96 -16.67
C LYS A 648 3.31 7.93 -17.04
N ASN A 649 2.67 6.78 -17.06
CA ASN A 649 1.21 6.69 -17.26
C ASN A 649 0.45 7.38 -16.12
N ASP A 650 0.91 7.22 -14.87
CA ASP A 650 0.33 7.92 -13.71
C ASP A 650 0.48 9.45 -13.83
N LEU A 651 1.60 9.95 -14.39
CA LEU A 651 1.93 11.38 -14.51
C LEU A 651 1.40 12.04 -15.80
N ASP A 652 1.35 11.36 -16.93
CA ASP A 652 0.81 11.89 -18.18
C ASP A 652 -0.71 12.14 -18.05
N CYS A 653 -1.38 11.42 -17.14
CA CYS A 653 -2.74 11.74 -16.72
C CYS A 653 -2.88 13.13 -16.06
N THR A 654 -1.81 13.69 -15.49
CA THR A 654 -1.77 15.02 -14.84
C THR A 654 -1.69 16.19 -15.83
N PHE A 655 -1.29 15.93 -17.08
CA PHE A 655 -1.08 16.94 -18.13
C PHE A 655 -2.17 16.91 -19.22
N MET A 656 -3.43 16.85 -18.83
CA MET A 656 -4.51 17.41 -19.65
C MET A 656 -4.85 18.77 -19.06
N GLY A 657 -4.06 19.78 -19.44
CA GLY A 657 -4.42 21.18 -19.21
C GLY A 657 -5.81 21.47 -19.82
N PRO A 658 -6.51 22.51 -19.33
CA PRO A 658 -7.80 22.87 -19.90
C PRO A 658 -7.59 23.17 -21.39
N THR A 659 -8.17 22.32 -22.26
CA THR A 659 -8.34 22.67 -23.66
C THR A 659 -9.11 23.99 -23.71
N VAL A 660 -8.49 24.96 -24.37
CA VAL A 660 -9.02 26.29 -24.73
C VAL A 660 -10.45 26.22 -25.24
#